data_AF-A0A1F8TR43-F1
#
_entry.id   AF-A0A1F8TR43-F1
#
_cell.length_a   1.000
_cell.length_b   1.000
_cell.length_c   1.000
_cell.angle_alpha   90.00
_cell.angle_beta   90.00
_cell.angle_gamma   90.00
#
_symmetry.space_group_name_H-M   'P 1'
#
loop_
_entity.id
_entity.type
_entity.pdbx_description
1 polymer ?
#
loop_
_entity_poly.entity_id
_entity_poly.type
_entity_poly.pdbx_seq_one_letter_code
_entity_poly.pdbx_strand_id
1 'polypeptide(L)'
;METGNIQQVDIDEQMRSAYLDYAMSVIVARALPDARDGLKPVHRRILFAMSELGMRSNSAYKKSARIVGEVLGKYHPHGDSAVYETMARMAQDFSMRYPLVDGQGNFGSIDGDAPAAMRYTEARLNKMAEELLADLDKDTVDFAPNFDESLEEPTVLPARLPNLLLNGSAGIAVGMATNIPPHNLRELVGAINYLIDNFDKADDISVEELMKFTQGPDFPTGGMIVGAEGILSAYATGRGRVVMRGVAHIEEMKGGRHQIVVTEIPYQVNKSSLIERIAELARSGKLDQISDMRDESDQRGMSIVIELKRGAQPKKVLNQLYKYTVLQSTFGVIMLALVDGEPRTLPLKRMLQIFIEHRQTVIVRRSNFELAKARARQHILDGLLIALNNIEAVIKTIRAAEDADVAKTNLMKKFKLSELQAQAILDMQLRRLAALERWKIEEEHKQVQAQIDHLEDLLAHPKKILALIQSDLNELSEKFGDDRRTKIAVDAKEEFHEEDLVHDEAVLISLTERGYIKRVAAAAFKSQSRGGRGVMGHTMKEEDEVVMLIPARSLDAMLFFSDKGKVYSERVYQIPDADRAAKGIPLVNVLALDANERVTAAIAVSSFAAHGYCVLATARGKVKRVDLEEFASVRPSGLIAMTLGEGDTLGWARLTSGKDEVIFVTENGQALRFSEDKIRAMGRSAAGVQGIRLKKGDAVTSMDV
;
A
#
# COMPACT_ATOMS: atom_id res chain seq x y z
N MET A 1 -49.84 -28.68 -38.21
CA MET A 1 -48.38 -28.63 -38.30
C MET A 1 -47.90 -27.83 -37.11
N GLU A 2 -47.57 -28.53 -36.02
CA GLU A 2 -46.93 -27.93 -34.85
C GLU A 2 -45.48 -27.62 -35.20
N THR A 3 -45.19 -26.35 -35.48
CA THR A 3 -43.82 -25.84 -35.48
C THR A 3 -43.28 -25.85 -34.05
N GLY A 4 -42.49 -26.88 -33.71
CA GLY A 4 -41.44 -26.95 -32.68
C GLY A 4 -41.73 -26.47 -31.25
N ASN A 5 -41.44 -27.32 -30.25
CA ASN A 5 -41.50 -27.05 -28.80
C ASN A 5 -41.20 -25.59 -28.39
N ILE A 6 -42.24 -24.78 -28.19
CA ILE A 6 -42.13 -23.43 -27.60
C ILE A 6 -42.10 -23.59 -26.08
N GLN A 7 -40.96 -23.30 -25.46
CA GLN A 7 -40.86 -23.17 -24.00
C GLN A 7 -41.11 -21.71 -23.60
N GLN A 8 -42.18 -21.46 -22.84
CA GLN A 8 -42.36 -20.19 -22.15
C GLN A 8 -41.42 -20.14 -20.95
N VAL A 9 -40.66 -19.06 -20.82
CA VAL A 9 -39.73 -18.83 -19.71
C VAL A 9 -40.12 -17.52 -19.03
N ASP A 10 -40.18 -17.53 -17.70
CA ASP A 10 -40.42 -16.33 -16.92
C ASP A 10 -39.22 -15.38 -17.01
N ILE A 11 -39.49 -14.08 -17.19
CA ILE A 11 -38.43 -13.09 -17.41
C ILE A 11 -37.59 -12.85 -16.16
N ASP A 12 -38.20 -12.87 -14.97
CA ASP A 12 -37.49 -12.62 -13.72
C ASP A 12 -36.61 -13.81 -13.37
N GLU A 13 -37.11 -15.03 -13.57
CA GLU A 13 -36.34 -16.26 -13.42
C GLU A 13 -35.15 -16.31 -14.40
N GLN A 14 -35.39 -16.03 -15.68
CA GLN A 14 -34.35 -16.06 -16.70
C GLN A 14 -33.27 -15.00 -16.46
N MET A 15 -33.65 -13.77 -16.10
CA MET A 15 -32.69 -12.72 -15.78
C MET A 15 -31.85 -13.09 -14.56
N ARG A 16 -32.47 -13.65 -13.50
CA ARG A 16 -31.76 -14.05 -12.29
C ARG A 16 -30.77 -15.18 -12.57
N SER A 17 -31.19 -16.21 -13.31
CA SER A 17 -30.31 -17.32 -13.69
C SER A 17 -29.13 -16.83 -14.53
N ALA A 18 -29.42 -16.12 -15.63
CA ALA A 18 -28.37 -15.63 -16.53
C ALA A 18 -27.39 -14.67 -15.84
N TYR A 19 -27.88 -13.83 -14.93
CA TYR A 19 -27.02 -12.95 -14.13
C TYR A 19 -26.15 -13.72 -13.15
N LEU A 20 -26.69 -14.73 -12.45
CA LEU A 20 -25.94 -15.55 -11.52
C LEU A 20 -24.87 -16.39 -12.24
N ASP A 21 -25.21 -17.00 -13.38
CA ASP A 21 -24.26 -17.78 -14.18
C ASP A 21 -23.09 -16.91 -14.66
N TYR A 22 -23.39 -15.72 -15.18
CA TYR A 22 -22.37 -14.76 -15.59
C TYR A 22 -21.53 -14.28 -14.39
N ALA A 23 -22.17 -13.95 -13.27
CA ALA A 23 -21.46 -13.48 -12.08
C ALA A 23 -20.51 -14.53 -11.53
N MET A 24 -20.97 -15.78 -11.39
CA MET A 24 -20.17 -16.91 -10.91
C MET A 24 -18.99 -17.19 -11.85
N SER A 25 -19.23 -17.19 -13.16
CA SER A 25 -18.16 -17.36 -14.16
C SER A 25 -17.09 -16.27 -14.04
N VAL A 26 -17.48 -15.00 -13.89
CA VAL A 26 -16.52 -13.88 -13.76
C VAL A 26 -15.74 -13.93 -12.45
N ILE A 27 -16.39 -14.31 -11.34
CA ILE A 27 -15.78 -14.39 -10.02
C ILE A 27 -14.73 -15.52 -9.99
N VAL A 28 -15.12 -16.73 -10.39
CA VAL A 28 -14.31 -17.94 -10.21
C VAL A 28 -13.29 -18.12 -11.35
N ALA A 29 -13.69 -17.86 -12.60
CA ALA A 29 -12.90 -18.23 -13.77
C ALA A 29 -12.19 -17.05 -14.48
N ARG A 30 -12.23 -15.83 -13.91
CA ARG A 30 -11.64 -14.65 -14.58
C ARG A 30 -10.92 -13.68 -13.65
N ALA A 31 -11.65 -13.11 -12.68
CA ALA A 31 -11.20 -11.87 -12.04
C ALA A 31 -10.28 -12.10 -10.82
N LEU A 32 -10.50 -13.17 -10.06
CA LEU A 32 -9.82 -13.45 -8.80
C LEU A 32 -8.71 -14.50 -8.95
N PRO A 33 -7.59 -14.37 -8.22
CA PRO A 33 -6.57 -15.41 -8.17
C PRO A 33 -6.97 -16.56 -7.24
N ASP A 34 -6.44 -17.76 -7.50
CA ASP A 34 -6.47 -18.86 -6.53
C ASP A 34 -5.50 -18.58 -5.37
N ALA A 35 -5.90 -18.87 -4.13
CA ALA A 35 -5.10 -18.56 -2.96
C ALA A 35 -3.80 -19.39 -2.86
N ARG A 36 -3.73 -20.54 -3.53
CA ARG A 36 -2.61 -21.49 -3.46
C ARG A 36 -1.43 -21.10 -4.34
N ASP A 37 -1.69 -20.74 -5.60
CA ASP A 37 -0.65 -20.36 -6.57
C ASP A 37 -0.62 -18.85 -6.90
N GLY A 38 -1.64 -18.10 -6.50
CA GLY A 38 -1.75 -16.67 -6.74
C GLY A 38 -2.04 -16.28 -8.18
N LEU A 39 -2.44 -17.22 -9.03
CA LEU A 39 -2.65 -16.98 -10.46
C LEU A 39 -4.15 -16.92 -10.78
N LYS A 40 -4.48 -16.00 -11.68
CA LYS A 40 -5.76 -16.05 -12.43
C LYS A 40 -5.64 -17.08 -13.56
N PRO A 41 -6.76 -17.62 -14.07
CA PRO A 41 -6.73 -18.64 -15.13
C PRO A 41 -5.90 -18.26 -16.36
N VAL A 42 -5.99 -17.00 -16.83
CA VAL A 42 -5.20 -16.53 -17.97
C VAL A 42 -3.69 -16.59 -17.72
N HIS A 43 -3.21 -16.22 -16.52
CA HIS A 43 -1.79 -16.31 -16.18
C HIS A 43 -1.33 -17.77 -16.15
N ARG A 44 -2.12 -18.65 -15.51
CA ARG A 44 -1.83 -20.08 -15.41
C ARG A 44 -1.72 -20.74 -16.78
N ARG A 45 -2.66 -20.45 -17.67
CA ARG A 45 -2.70 -20.97 -19.05
C ARG A 45 -1.50 -20.50 -19.88
N ILE A 46 -1.08 -19.23 -19.73
CA ILE A 46 0.12 -18.73 -20.40
C ILE A 46 1.37 -19.49 -19.93
N LEU A 47 1.59 -19.61 -18.61
CA LEU A 47 2.75 -20.32 -18.08
C LEU A 47 2.75 -21.81 -18.44
N PHE A 48 1.59 -22.45 -18.38
CA PHE A 48 1.42 -23.86 -18.76
C PHE A 48 1.72 -24.08 -20.24
N ALA A 49 1.13 -23.29 -21.15
CA ALA A 49 1.39 -23.40 -22.59
C ALA A 49 2.86 -23.12 -22.94
N MET A 50 3.50 -22.14 -22.28
CA MET A 50 4.94 -21.89 -22.45
C MET A 50 5.80 -23.07 -22.01
N SER A 51 5.40 -23.76 -20.93
CA SER A 51 6.06 -24.97 -20.43
C SER A 51 5.95 -26.12 -21.43
N GLU A 52 4.75 -26.39 -21.95
CA GLU A 52 4.49 -27.43 -22.94
C GLU A 52 5.23 -27.20 -24.26
N LEU A 53 5.36 -25.93 -24.68
CA LEU A 53 6.16 -25.56 -25.85
C LEU A 53 7.68 -25.67 -25.62
N GLY A 54 8.11 -26.04 -24.41
CA GLY A 54 9.52 -26.17 -24.04
C GLY A 54 10.25 -24.83 -23.95
N MET A 55 9.54 -23.72 -23.73
CA MET A 55 10.10 -22.37 -23.68
C MET A 55 10.72 -22.04 -22.31
N ARG A 56 11.65 -22.88 -21.87
CA ARG A 56 12.40 -22.71 -20.62
C ARG A 56 13.28 -21.46 -20.65
N SER A 57 13.70 -21.00 -19.49
CA SER A 57 14.58 -19.82 -19.31
C SER A 57 15.95 -19.96 -19.98
N ASN A 58 16.41 -21.19 -20.25
CA ASN A 58 17.65 -21.45 -20.98
C ASN A 58 17.46 -21.67 -22.50
N SER A 59 16.21 -21.66 -22.98
CA SER A 59 15.89 -21.81 -24.40
C SER A 59 15.99 -20.47 -25.14
N ALA A 60 16.08 -20.54 -26.48
CA ALA A 60 16.04 -19.34 -27.31
C ALA A 60 14.65 -18.67 -27.25
N TYR A 61 14.63 -17.34 -27.25
CA TYR A 61 13.39 -16.56 -27.33
C TYR A 61 12.54 -16.98 -28.54
N LYS A 62 11.22 -16.92 -28.37
CA LYS A 62 10.23 -17.27 -29.40
C LYS A 62 9.24 -16.13 -29.57
N LYS A 63 8.73 -15.95 -30.78
CA LYS A 63 7.74 -14.91 -31.09
C LYS A 63 6.53 -15.00 -30.17
N SER A 64 6.16 -13.87 -29.58
CA SER A 64 4.99 -13.74 -28.69
C SER A 64 3.71 -14.23 -29.36
N ALA A 65 3.54 -13.97 -30.66
CA ALA A 65 2.40 -14.46 -31.44
C ALA A 65 2.23 -15.99 -31.42
N ARG A 66 3.33 -16.76 -31.32
CA ARG A 66 3.27 -18.22 -31.21
C ARG A 66 2.70 -18.66 -29.85
N ILE A 67 3.11 -18.00 -28.78
CA ILE A 67 2.63 -18.29 -27.42
C ILE A 67 1.15 -17.96 -27.31
N VAL A 68 0.77 -16.76 -27.78
CA VAL A 68 -0.63 -16.32 -27.80
C VAL A 68 -1.50 -17.29 -28.61
N GLY A 69 -1.06 -17.67 -29.81
CA GLY A 69 -1.77 -18.64 -30.64
C GLY A 69 -1.98 -20.00 -29.96
N GLU A 70 -0.97 -20.50 -29.25
CA GLU A 70 -1.07 -21.76 -28.50
C GLU A 70 -2.10 -21.68 -27.36
N VAL A 71 -2.02 -20.60 -26.56
CA VAL A 71 -2.94 -20.37 -25.44
C VAL A 71 -4.37 -20.27 -25.94
N LEU A 72 -4.62 -19.53 -27.03
CA LEU A 72 -5.95 -19.38 -27.61
C LEU A 72 -6.48 -20.70 -28.18
N GLY A 73 -5.64 -21.41 -28.93
CA GLY A 73 -6.04 -22.63 -29.62
C GLY A 73 -6.37 -23.78 -28.67
N LYS A 74 -5.73 -23.85 -27.49
CA LYS A 74 -5.86 -24.98 -26.57
C LYS A 74 -6.59 -24.69 -25.27
N TYR A 75 -6.44 -23.49 -24.70
CA TYR A 75 -6.80 -23.26 -23.29
C TYR A 75 -7.70 -22.03 -23.05
N HIS A 76 -7.60 -20.97 -23.84
CA HIS A 76 -8.25 -19.69 -23.55
C HIS A 76 -9.09 -19.18 -24.73
N PRO A 77 -10.40 -19.53 -24.80
CA PRO A 77 -11.27 -19.20 -25.93
C PRO A 77 -11.78 -17.74 -25.88
N HIS A 78 -10.86 -16.78 -25.76
CA HIS A 78 -11.13 -15.34 -25.68
C HIS A 78 -10.25 -14.55 -26.65
N GLY A 79 -10.31 -13.21 -26.62
CA GLY A 79 -9.52 -12.36 -27.53
C GLY A 79 -8.01 -12.51 -27.32
N ASP A 80 -7.26 -12.40 -28.41
CA ASP A 80 -5.79 -12.44 -28.44
C ASP A 80 -5.16 -11.28 -27.64
N SER A 81 -5.77 -10.10 -27.70
CA SER A 81 -5.32 -8.92 -26.97
C SER A 81 -5.20 -9.17 -25.46
N ALA A 82 -6.21 -9.79 -24.85
CA ALA A 82 -6.21 -10.05 -23.40
C ALA A 82 -5.07 -10.98 -22.98
N VAL A 83 -4.77 -12.00 -23.78
CA VAL A 83 -3.66 -12.93 -23.53
C VAL A 83 -2.32 -12.21 -23.71
N TYR A 84 -2.17 -11.43 -24.79
CA TYR A 84 -0.94 -10.72 -25.08
C TYR A 84 -0.62 -9.64 -24.04
N GLU A 85 -1.61 -8.82 -23.66
CA GLU A 85 -1.46 -7.79 -22.62
C GLU A 85 -1.11 -8.40 -21.26
N THR A 86 -1.74 -9.52 -20.91
CA THR A 86 -1.41 -10.26 -19.69
C THR A 86 0.03 -10.77 -19.72
N MET A 87 0.46 -11.37 -20.83
CA MET A 87 1.83 -11.85 -21.00
C MET A 87 2.83 -10.69 -20.96
N ALA A 88 2.51 -9.55 -21.59
CA ALA A 88 3.34 -8.38 -21.58
C ALA A 88 3.50 -7.81 -20.16
N ARG A 89 2.41 -7.75 -19.38
CA ARG A 89 2.45 -7.33 -17.97
C ARG A 89 3.31 -8.26 -17.11
N MET A 90 3.33 -9.56 -17.40
CA MET A 90 4.21 -10.53 -16.72
C MET A 90 5.70 -10.38 -17.06
N ALA A 91 6.03 -9.64 -18.12
CA ALA A 91 7.40 -9.33 -18.55
C ALA A 91 7.88 -7.93 -18.11
N GLN A 92 6.97 -7.07 -17.63
CA GLN A 92 7.28 -5.71 -17.19
C GLN A 92 7.74 -5.69 -15.72
N ASP A 93 8.99 -5.28 -15.49
CA ASP A 93 9.62 -5.17 -14.18
C ASP A 93 9.06 -4.03 -13.30
N PHE A 94 8.46 -3.01 -13.91
CA PHE A 94 7.74 -1.94 -13.21
C PHE A 94 6.30 -2.32 -12.82
N SER A 95 5.74 -3.37 -13.45
CA SER A 95 4.38 -3.86 -13.19
C SER A 95 4.36 -5.01 -12.18
N MET A 96 5.37 -5.88 -12.23
CA MET A 96 5.47 -7.09 -11.43
C MET A 96 6.78 -7.12 -10.67
N ARG A 97 6.73 -7.39 -9.36
CA ARG A 97 7.91 -7.35 -8.47
C ARG A 97 8.95 -8.41 -8.85
N TYR A 98 8.49 -9.58 -9.30
CA TYR A 98 9.28 -10.68 -9.83
C TYR A 98 8.65 -11.18 -11.14
N PRO A 99 9.14 -10.72 -12.31
CA PRO A 99 8.58 -11.08 -13.61
C PRO A 99 8.52 -12.59 -13.84
N LEU A 100 7.39 -13.08 -14.35
CA LEU A 100 7.19 -14.50 -14.67
C LEU A 100 7.54 -14.83 -16.13
N VAL A 101 7.62 -13.81 -16.98
CA VAL A 101 8.03 -13.92 -18.38
C VAL A 101 9.31 -13.12 -18.58
N ASP A 102 10.25 -13.68 -19.32
CA ASP A 102 11.45 -13.00 -19.81
C ASP A 102 11.19 -12.58 -21.26
N GLY A 103 11.07 -11.27 -21.48
CA GLY A 103 10.69 -10.67 -22.76
C GLY A 103 11.85 -9.97 -23.46
N GLN A 104 11.93 -10.11 -24.78
CA GLN A 104 12.82 -9.37 -25.65
C GLN A 104 12.04 -8.49 -26.63
N GLY A 105 12.39 -7.20 -26.68
CA GLY A 105 11.72 -6.17 -27.48
C GLY A 105 11.03 -5.13 -26.62
N ASN A 106 10.20 -4.28 -27.24
CA ASN A 106 9.46 -3.25 -26.51
C ASN A 106 8.18 -3.84 -25.87
N PHE A 107 8.22 -4.07 -24.56
CA PHE A 107 7.10 -4.53 -23.74
C PHE A 107 6.35 -3.39 -23.04
N GLY A 108 6.54 -2.14 -23.46
CA GLY A 108 5.95 -0.95 -22.86
C GLY A 108 6.88 -0.28 -21.86
N SER A 109 6.45 0.86 -21.33
CA SER A 109 7.24 1.71 -20.45
C SER A 109 6.42 2.23 -19.27
N ILE A 110 7.09 2.72 -18.22
CA ILE A 110 6.45 3.43 -17.10
C ILE A 110 5.80 4.76 -17.52
N ASP A 111 6.11 5.24 -18.72
CA ASP A 111 5.57 6.44 -19.34
C ASP A 111 4.16 6.22 -19.90
N GLY A 112 3.69 4.97 -19.93
CA GLY A 112 2.36 4.58 -20.41
C GLY A 112 2.34 4.07 -21.84
N ASP A 113 3.50 3.87 -22.45
CA ASP A 113 3.56 3.32 -23.80
C ASP A 113 3.08 1.86 -23.78
N ALA A 114 2.15 1.55 -24.68
CA ALA A 114 1.69 0.18 -24.87
C ALA A 114 2.83 -0.71 -25.40
N PRO A 115 2.84 -2.01 -25.08
CA PRO A 115 3.78 -2.95 -25.68
C PRO A 115 3.66 -2.94 -27.21
N ALA A 116 4.78 -3.12 -27.91
CA ALA A 116 4.77 -3.29 -29.35
C ALA A 116 3.93 -4.52 -29.74
N ALA A 117 3.46 -4.60 -30.99
CA ALA A 117 2.64 -5.73 -31.43
C ALA A 117 3.37 -7.08 -31.26
N MET A 118 2.61 -8.14 -30.92
CA MET A 118 3.11 -9.51 -30.65
C MET A 118 3.92 -10.18 -31.78
N ARG A 119 3.91 -9.59 -32.99
CA ARG A 119 4.75 -10.01 -34.12
C ARG A 119 6.21 -9.55 -34.00
N TYR A 120 6.47 -8.51 -33.21
CA TYR A 120 7.81 -7.97 -33.00
C TYR A 120 8.47 -8.51 -31.74
N THR A 121 7.70 -8.62 -30.65
CA THR A 121 8.20 -9.09 -29.36
C THR A 121 8.43 -10.60 -29.34
N GLU A 122 9.38 -11.01 -28.52
CA GLU A 122 9.70 -12.40 -28.25
C GLU A 122 9.71 -12.65 -26.74
N ALA A 123 9.41 -13.86 -26.32
CA ALA A 123 9.32 -14.21 -24.90
C ALA A 123 9.75 -15.66 -24.66
N ARG A 124 10.11 -15.94 -23.41
CA ARG A 124 10.31 -17.27 -22.81
C ARG A 124 9.98 -17.21 -21.31
N LEU A 125 9.94 -18.35 -20.63
CA LEU A 125 9.72 -18.37 -19.18
C LEU A 125 10.86 -17.66 -18.46
N ASN A 126 10.53 -16.84 -17.46
CA ASN A 126 11.53 -16.38 -16.52
C ASN A 126 12.02 -17.57 -15.68
N LYS A 127 13.31 -17.57 -15.30
CA LYS A 127 13.91 -18.63 -14.48
C LYS A 127 13.15 -18.86 -13.17
N MET A 128 12.60 -17.81 -12.56
CA MET A 128 11.80 -17.94 -11.33
C MET A 128 10.43 -18.60 -11.59
N ALA A 129 9.82 -18.37 -12.76
CA ALA A 129 8.51 -18.94 -13.10
C ALA A 129 8.55 -20.47 -13.28
N GLU A 130 9.71 -21.04 -13.61
CA GLU A 130 9.89 -22.51 -13.67
C GLU A 130 9.61 -23.17 -12.31
N GLU A 131 9.90 -22.49 -11.20
CA GLU A 131 9.64 -23.00 -9.85
C GLU A 131 8.13 -23.05 -9.53
N LEU A 132 7.30 -22.33 -10.28
CA LEU A 132 5.84 -22.47 -10.18
C LEU A 132 5.34 -23.75 -10.85
N LEU A 133 6.02 -24.18 -11.91
CA LEU A 133 5.68 -25.34 -12.75
C LEU A 133 6.43 -26.63 -12.37
N ALA A 134 7.35 -26.54 -11.41
CA ALA A 134 8.20 -27.66 -11.01
C ALA A 134 7.38 -28.87 -10.54
N ASP A 135 7.79 -30.07 -10.96
CA ASP A 135 7.15 -31.35 -10.64
C ASP A 135 5.70 -31.53 -11.18
N LEU A 136 5.23 -30.69 -12.10
CA LEU A 136 3.87 -30.79 -12.65
C LEU A 136 3.56 -32.14 -13.32
N ASP A 137 4.58 -32.81 -13.86
CA ASP A 137 4.50 -34.14 -14.51
C ASP A 137 4.41 -35.32 -13.52
N LYS A 138 4.43 -35.05 -12.21
CA LYS A 138 4.45 -36.07 -11.14
C LYS A 138 3.13 -36.16 -10.36
N ASP A 139 2.00 -35.92 -11.04
CA ASP A 139 0.66 -35.99 -10.47
C ASP A 139 0.51 -35.15 -9.18
N THR A 140 1.08 -33.95 -9.19
CA THR A 140 1.13 -33.07 -8.00
C THR A 140 -0.11 -32.21 -7.80
N VAL A 141 -0.92 -32.04 -8.84
CA VAL A 141 -2.10 -31.17 -8.88
C VAL A 141 -3.18 -31.79 -9.74
N ASP A 142 -4.42 -31.35 -9.55
CA ASP A 142 -5.55 -31.83 -10.34
C ASP A 142 -5.61 -31.12 -11.69
N PHE A 143 -5.95 -31.90 -12.71
CA PHE A 143 -6.21 -31.43 -14.07
C PHE A 143 -7.72 -31.42 -14.33
N ALA A 144 -8.16 -30.48 -15.16
CA ALA A 144 -9.53 -30.40 -15.64
C ALA A 144 -9.54 -30.39 -17.17
N PRO A 145 -10.59 -30.88 -17.82
CA PRO A 145 -10.75 -30.74 -19.27
C PRO A 145 -10.68 -29.27 -19.69
N ASN A 146 -10.07 -29.02 -20.85
CA ASN A 146 -10.11 -27.71 -21.48
C ASN A 146 -11.52 -27.39 -22.04
N PHE A 147 -11.68 -26.24 -22.70
CA PHE A 147 -12.99 -25.74 -23.11
C PHE A 147 -13.72 -26.59 -24.16
N ASP A 148 -13.03 -27.48 -24.87
CA ASP A 148 -13.60 -28.41 -25.86
C ASP A 148 -13.41 -29.90 -25.47
N GLU A 149 -12.99 -30.16 -24.23
CA GLU A 149 -12.75 -31.49 -23.66
C GLU A 149 -11.74 -32.37 -24.44
N SER A 150 -10.93 -31.77 -25.33
CA SER A 150 -9.92 -32.50 -26.11
C SER A 150 -8.56 -32.62 -25.42
N LEU A 151 -8.28 -31.73 -24.46
CA LEU A 151 -7.03 -31.65 -23.69
C LEU A 151 -7.34 -31.44 -22.22
N GLU A 152 -6.32 -31.56 -21.38
CA GLU A 152 -6.40 -31.26 -19.95
C GLU A 152 -5.52 -30.05 -19.59
N GLU A 153 -5.95 -29.26 -18.61
CA GLU A 153 -5.19 -28.14 -18.05
C GLU A 153 -5.15 -28.21 -16.50
N PRO A 154 -4.06 -27.78 -15.86
CA PRO A 154 -3.96 -27.80 -14.41
C PRO A 154 -4.88 -26.76 -13.76
N THR A 155 -5.61 -27.17 -12.73
CA THR A 155 -6.50 -26.28 -11.97
C THR A 155 -5.73 -25.29 -11.09
N VAL A 156 -4.56 -25.70 -10.61
CA VAL A 156 -3.60 -24.94 -9.79
C VAL A 156 -2.19 -25.38 -10.15
N LEU A 157 -1.17 -24.52 -9.96
CA LEU A 157 0.23 -24.92 -10.16
C LEU A 157 0.89 -25.46 -8.86
N PRO A 158 1.91 -26.33 -8.95
CA PRO A 158 2.67 -26.84 -7.80
C PRO A 158 3.28 -25.75 -6.91
N ALA A 159 3.61 -24.60 -7.52
CA ALA A 159 3.94 -23.34 -6.86
C ALA A 159 4.93 -23.48 -5.69
N ARG A 160 6.22 -23.72 -5.95
CA ARG A 160 7.25 -23.72 -4.87
C ARG A 160 7.46 -22.34 -4.23
N LEU A 161 6.97 -21.27 -4.86
CA LEU A 161 7.05 -19.89 -4.38
C LEU A 161 5.66 -19.38 -3.95
N PRO A 162 5.56 -18.55 -2.89
CA PRO A 162 4.31 -17.96 -2.41
C PRO A 162 3.84 -16.80 -3.30
N ASN A 163 3.57 -17.09 -4.58
CA ASN A 163 3.42 -16.09 -5.65
C ASN A 163 2.27 -15.08 -5.42
N LEU A 164 1.20 -15.48 -4.74
CA LEU A 164 0.08 -14.60 -4.39
C LEU A 164 0.52 -13.36 -3.61
N LEU A 165 1.42 -13.52 -2.64
CA LEU A 165 1.97 -12.42 -1.86
C LEU A 165 3.22 -11.83 -2.52
N LEU A 166 4.01 -12.67 -3.18
CA LEU A 166 5.26 -12.26 -3.85
C LEU A 166 5.00 -11.19 -4.92
N ASN A 167 4.04 -11.45 -5.81
CA ASN A 167 3.71 -10.56 -6.93
C ASN A 167 2.40 -9.80 -6.74
N GLY A 168 1.56 -10.21 -5.79
CA GLY A 168 0.24 -9.61 -5.61
C GLY A 168 -0.71 -9.94 -6.76
N SER A 169 -1.90 -9.34 -6.71
CA SER A 169 -2.91 -9.48 -7.75
C SER A 169 -3.91 -8.34 -7.64
N ALA A 170 -4.36 -7.82 -8.77
CA ALA A 170 -5.40 -6.80 -8.84
C ALA A 170 -6.49 -7.26 -9.80
N GLY A 171 -7.75 -7.10 -9.43
CA GLY A 171 -8.89 -7.55 -10.24
C GLY A 171 -10.22 -7.04 -9.72
N ILE A 172 -11.14 -6.78 -10.63
CA ILE A 172 -12.52 -6.38 -10.33
C ILE A 172 -13.42 -7.49 -10.87
N ALA A 173 -14.25 -8.06 -10.00
CA ALA A 173 -15.25 -9.06 -10.32
C ALA A 173 -16.66 -8.47 -10.15
N VAL A 174 -17.70 -9.29 -10.29
CA VAL A 174 -19.08 -8.85 -10.04
C VAL A 174 -19.29 -8.69 -8.53
N GLY A 175 -19.48 -7.46 -8.07
CA GLY A 175 -19.76 -7.13 -6.66
C GLY A 175 -18.57 -7.21 -5.71
N MET A 176 -17.36 -7.47 -6.21
CA MET A 176 -16.16 -7.59 -5.38
C MET A 176 -14.89 -7.18 -6.14
N ALA A 177 -13.83 -6.87 -5.41
CA ALA A 177 -12.53 -6.54 -5.96
C ALA A 177 -11.41 -7.16 -5.10
N THR A 178 -10.27 -7.41 -5.74
CA THR A 178 -9.02 -7.81 -5.09
C THR A 178 -7.92 -6.84 -5.48
N ASN A 179 -7.08 -6.47 -4.51
CA ASN A 179 -5.93 -5.61 -4.72
C ASN A 179 -4.87 -5.94 -3.66
N ILE A 180 -4.09 -6.97 -3.96
CA ILE A 180 -3.06 -7.54 -3.10
C ILE A 180 -1.71 -6.94 -3.51
N PRO A 181 -0.99 -6.28 -2.59
CA PRO A 181 0.31 -5.71 -2.91
C PRO A 181 1.40 -6.80 -2.99
N PRO A 182 2.48 -6.57 -3.75
CA PRO A 182 3.66 -7.43 -3.76
C PRO A 182 4.49 -7.33 -2.48
N HIS A 183 5.32 -8.34 -2.21
CA HIS A 183 6.17 -8.45 -1.03
C HIS A 183 7.56 -8.99 -1.40
N ASN A 184 8.53 -8.75 -0.53
CA ASN A 184 9.90 -9.24 -0.71
C ASN A 184 10.01 -10.75 -0.43
N LEU A 185 10.73 -11.48 -1.29
CA LEU A 185 10.90 -12.93 -1.15
C LEU A 185 11.55 -13.34 0.17
N ARG A 186 12.64 -12.68 0.58
CA ARG A 186 13.40 -13.04 1.79
C ARG A 186 12.55 -12.85 3.05
N GLU A 187 11.76 -11.79 3.07
CA GLU A 187 10.81 -11.49 4.16
C GLU A 187 9.70 -12.55 4.24
N LEU A 188 9.09 -12.90 3.11
CA LEU A 188 8.07 -13.95 3.05
C LEU A 188 8.62 -15.30 3.51
N VAL A 189 9.83 -15.67 3.07
CA VAL A 189 10.50 -16.91 3.49
C VAL A 189 10.77 -16.89 5.00
N GLY A 190 11.23 -15.76 5.55
CA GLY A 190 11.39 -15.60 7.00
C GLY A 190 10.08 -15.83 7.77
N ALA A 191 8.97 -15.26 7.31
CA ALA A 191 7.67 -15.43 7.93
C ALA A 191 7.14 -16.87 7.81
N ILE A 192 7.32 -17.52 6.66
CA ILE A 192 6.92 -18.92 6.46
C ILE A 192 7.75 -19.85 7.34
N ASN A 193 9.07 -19.64 7.42
CA ASN A 193 9.94 -20.42 8.30
C ASN A 193 9.50 -20.29 9.76
N TYR A 194 9.19 -19.06 10.21
CA TYR A 194 8.68 -18.83 11.57
C TYR A 194 7.35 -19.55 11.85
N LEU A 195 6.42 -19.53 10.90
CA LEU A 195 5.16 -20.28 11.00
C LEU A 195 5.40 -21.80 11.09
N ILE A 196 6.36 -22.31 10.33
CA ILE A 196 6.70 -23.75 10.33
C ILE A 196 7.39 -24.15 11.64
N ASP A 197 8.33 -23.35 12.14
CA ASP A 197 9.01 -23.61 13.41
C ASP A 197 8.03 -23.65 14.59
N ASN A 198 6.91 -22.93 14.47
CA ASN A 198 5.86 -22.82 15.47
C ASN A 198 4.53 -23.46 15.00
N PHE A 199 4.59 -24.45 14.10
CA PHE A 199 3.41 -25.00 13.42
C PHE A 199 2.34 -25.51 14.40
N ASP A 200 2.75 -26.12 15.51
CA ASP A 200 1.86 -26.66 16.55
C ASP A 200 1.02 -25.57 17.26
N LYS A 201 1.40 -24.29 17.12
CA LYS A 201 0.70 -23.12 17.67
C LYS A 201 0.47 -22.04 16.61
N ALA A 202 0.41 -22.42 15.34
CA ALA A 202 0.34 -21.47 14.23
C ALA A 202 -0.85 -20.50 14.36
N ASP A 203 -1.96 -20.95 14.95
CA ASP A 203 -3.15 -20.12 15.15
C ASP A 203 -2.99 -19.07 16.26
N ASP A 204 -2.10 -19.29 17.22
CA ASP A 204 -1.80 -18.35 18.32
C ASP A 204 -0.84 -17.23 17.89
N ILE A 205 -0.16 -17.40 16.76
CA ILE A 205 0.81 -16.41 16.26
C ILE A 205 0.10 -15.12 15.89
N SER A 206 0.58 -14.02 16.46
CA SER A 206 0.04 -12.68 16.23
C SER A 206 0.57 -12.08 14.92
N VAL A 207 -0.14 -11.07 14.41
CA VAL A 207 0.29 -10.37 13.19
C VAL A 207 1.59 -9.60 13.44
N GLU A 208 1.74 -9.03 14.63
CA GLU A 208 2.93 -8.30 15.06
C GLU A 208 4.17 -9.20 15.09
N GLU A 209 4.01 -10.48 15.43
CA GLU A 209 5.11 -11.45 15.35
C GLU A 209 5.53 -11.72 13.91
N LEU A 210 4.56 -11.91 12.99
CA LEU A 210 4.84 -12.09 11.57
C LEU A 210 5.48 -10.84 10.95
N MET A 211 5.07 -9.64 11.41
CA MET A 211 5.61 -8.37 10.92
C MET A 211 7.08 -8.12 11.30
N LYS A 212 7.64 -8.89 12.24
CA LYS A 212 9.10 -8.90 12.49
C LYS A 212 9.89 -9.45 11.31
N PHE A 213 9.26 -10.27 10.47
CA PHE A 213 9.84 -10.87 9.28
C PHE A 213 9.33 -10.19 8.00
N THR A 214 8.02 -9.93 7.92
CA THR A 214 7.39 -9.23 6.80
C THR A 214 7.06 -7.79 7.17
N GLN A 215 7.97 -6.86 6.85
CA GLN A 215 7.85 -5.47 7.30
C GLN A 215 6.65 -4.74 6.67
N GLY A 216 6.30 -5.12 5.45
CA GLY A 216 5.24 -4.49 4.67
C GLY A 216 5.34 -4.83 3.18
N PRO A 217 4.46 -4.25 2.35
CA PRO A 217 4.54 -4.32 0.89
C PRO A 217 5.88 -3.84 0.30
N ASP A 218 6.40 -4.56 -0.70
CA ASP A 218 7.61 -4.19 -1.44
C ASP A 218 7.30 -4.05 -2.93
N PHE A 219 7.16 -2.81 -3.39
CA PHE A 219 6.70 -2.48 -4.73
C PHE A 219 7.86 -2.46 -5.74
N PRO A 220 7.61 -2.86 -7.01
CA PRO A 220 8.65 -2.87 -8.04
C PRO A 220 9.28 -1.50 -8.30
N THR A 221 8.48 -0.42 -8.19
CA THR A 221 8.90 0.97 -8.40
C THR A 221 9.59 1.60 -7.17
N GLY A 222 9.76 0.85 -6.08
CA GLY A 222 10.28 1.37 -4.82
C GLY A 222 9.27 2.25 -4.09
N GLY A 223 9.64 3.51 -3.87
CA GLY A 223 8.87 4.50 -3.13
C GLY A 223 9.03 4.38 -1.62
N MET A 224 8.23 5.19 -0.93
CA MET A 224 8.17 5.23 0.53
C MET A 224 6.74 5.03 1.00
N ILE A 225 6.53 4.05 1.88
CA ILE A 225 5.28 3.92 2.63
C ILE A 225 5.33 4.88 3.82
N VAL A 226 4.27 5.65 4.00
CA VAL A 226 4.09 6.60 5.10
C VAL A 226 3.16 5.98 6.14
N GLY A 227 3.66 5.79 7.36
CA GLY A 227 2.91 5.16 8.46
C GLY A 227 2.84 3.63 8.36
N ALA A 228 2.66 2.98 9.51
CA ALA A 228 2.55 1.52 9.61
C ALA A 228 1.12 1.02 9.90
N GLU A 229 0.21 1.89 10.34
CA GLU A 229 -1.16 1.52 10.73
C GLU A 229 -1.94 0.87 9.58
N GLY A 230 -1.78 1.40 8.37
CA GLY A 230 -2.40 0.86 7.16
C GLY A 230 -1.93 -0.56 6.82
N ILE A 231 -0.66 -0.87 7.07
CA ILE A 231 -0.07 -2.19 6.87
C ILE A 231 -0.64 -3.17 7.89
N LEU A 232 -0.64 -2.78 9.18
CA LEU A 232 -1.14 -3.61 10.26
C LEU A 232 -2.61 -3.98 10.05
N SER A 233 -3.44 -3.00 9.70
CA SER A 233 -4.86 -3.22 9.40
C SER A 233 -5.05 -4.19 8.23
N ALA A 234 -4.28 -4.02 7.14
CA ALA A 234 -4.29 -4.91 5.99
C ALA A 234 -3.92 -6.35 6.35
N TYR A 235 -2.87 -6.55 7.16
CA TYR A 235 -2.40 -7.89 7.51
C TYR A 235 -3.30 -8.58 8.54
N ALA A 236 -3.93 -7.82 9.45
CA ALA A 236 -4.84 -8.37 10.45
C ALA A 236 -6.22 -8.72 9.90
N THR A 237 -6.75 -7.93 8.96
CA THR A 237 -8.14 -8.06 8.49
C THR A 237 -8.28 -8.45 7.02
N GLY A 238 -7.19 -8.38 6.25
CA GLY A 238 -7.20 -8.49 4.80
C GLY A 238 -7.61 -7.19 4.09
N ARG A 239 -7.86 -6.09 4.81
CA ARG A 239 -8.21 -4.78 4.24
C ARG A 239 -7.46 -3.65 4.92
N GLY A 240 -6.95 -2.71 4.14
CA GLY A 240 -6.24 -1.56 4.69
C GLY A 240 -5.97 -0.51 3.63
N ARG A 241 -5.48 0.65 4.08
CA ARG A 241 -5.09 1.75 3.20
C ARG A 241 -3.63 2.08 3.46
N VAL A 242 -2.78 1.92 2.45
CA VAL A 242 -1.35 2.22 2.54
C VAL A 242 -1.08 3.51 1.78
N VAL A 243 -0.44 4.49 2.42
CA VAL A 243 -0.04 5.74 1.75
C VAL A 243 1.33 5.54 1.11
N MET A 244 1.40 5.72 -0.19
CA MET A 244 2.62 5.63 -0.99
C MET A 244 3.10 7.02 -1.38
N ARG A 245 4.39 7.30 -1.19
CA ARG A 245 5.05 8.57 -1.49
C ARG A 245 6.26 8.32 -2.39
N GLY A 246 6.42 9.15 -3.42
CA GLY A 246 7.60 9.15 -4.26
C GLY A 246 8.83 9.68 -3.53
N VAL A 247 10.01 9.14 -3.88
CA VAL A 247 11.28 9.56 -3.29
C VAL A 247 11.79 10.76 -4.07
N ALA A 248 12.08 11.84 -3.34
CA ALA A 248 12.66 13.04 -3.90
C ALA A 248 13.71 13.63 -2.96
N HIS A 249 14.75 14.24 -3.53
CA HIS A 249 15.76 14.99 -2.78
C HIS A 249 15.91 16.40 -3.35
N ILE A 250 16.44 17.30 -2.53
CA ILE A 250 16.62 18.71 -2.88
C ILE A 250 18.10 18.95 -3.15
N GLU A 251 18.41 19.56 -4.28
CA GLU A 251 19.77 19.94 -4.66
C GLU A 251 19.89 21.46 -4.80
N GLU A 252 21.05 22.01 -4.44
CA GLU A 252 21.36 23.42 -4.59
C GLU A 252 22.00 23.68 -5.96
N MET A 253 21.48 24.68 -6.66
CA MET A 253 21.98 25.16 -7.95
C MET A 253 22.78 26.46 -7.79
N LYS A 254 23.55 26.81 -8.82
CA LYS A 254 24.27 28.08 -8.87
C LYS A 254 23.32 29.27 -8.74
N GLY A 255 23.73 30.28 -7.96
CA GLY A 255 22.97 31.53 -7.81
C GLY A 255 21.86 31.49 -6.77
N GLY A 256 21.89 30.54 -5.81
CA GLY A 256 20.91 30.43 -4.73
C GLY A 256 19.53 29.95 -5.20
N ARG A 257 19.51 29.14 -6.26
CA ARG A 257 18.31 28.42 -6.73
C ARG A 257 18.40 26.98 -6.23
N HIS A 258 17.26 26.31 -6.15
CA HIS A 258 17.18 24.91 -5.77
C HIS A 258 16.42 24.14 -6.84
N GLN A 259 16.68 22.84 -6.92
CA GLN A 259 15.90 21.91 -7.70
C GLN A 259 15.44 20.75 -6.82
N ILE A 260 14.26 20.21 -7.13
CA ILE A 260 13.73 18.98 -6.54
C ILE A 260 13.91 17.89 -7.59
N VAL A 261 14.60 16.81 -7.23
CA VAL A 261 14.84 15.66 -8.09
C VAL A 261 14.03 14.49 -7.56
N VAL A 262 13.04 14.04 -8.34
CA VAL A 262 12.23 12.84 -8.02
C VAL A 262 12.90 11.63 -8.66
N THR A 263 13.25 10.64 -7.84
CA THR A 263 13.97 9.43 -8.25
C THR A 263 13.10 8.18 -8.28
N GLU A 264 11.99 8.17 -7.54
CA GLU A 264 11.05 7.06 -7.49
C GLU A 264 9.62 7.60 -7.39
N ILE A 265 8.67 6.96 -8.08
CA ILE A 265 7.25 7.31 -8.04
C ILE A 265 6.41 6.18 -7.42
N PRO A 266 5.23 6.48 -6.86
CA PRO A 266 4.34 5.46 -6.32
C PRO A 266 3.95 4.38 -7.34
N TYR A 267 3.63 3.18 -6.84
CA TYR A 267 3.22 2.05 -7.67
C TYR A 267 1.97 2.38 -8.50
N GLN A 268 1.93 1.91 -9.76
CA GLN A 268 0.85 2.15 -10.73
C GLN A 268 0.63 3.63 -11.11
N VAL A 269 1.59 4.52 -10.84
CA VAL A 269 1.57 5.90 -11.33
C VAL A 269 2.26 5.98 -12.69
N ASN A 270 1.57 6.59 -13.65
CA ASN A 270 2.15 6.92 -14.95
C ASN A 270 3.04 8.17 -14.83
N LYS A 271 4.28 8.06 -15.31
CA LYS A 271 5.28 9.15 -15.21
C LYS A 271 4.88 10.39 -16.01
N SER A 272 4.45 10.19 -17.26
CA SER A 272 4.02 11.27 -18.17
C SER A 272 2.83 12.04 -17.62
N SER A 273 1.80 11.34 -17.13
CA SER A 273 0.62 11.97 -16.52
C SER A 273 0.95 12.74 -15.24
N LEU A 274 1.91 12.27 -14.44
CA LEU A 274 2.40 13.02 -13.28
C LEU A 274 3.05 14.34 -13.70
N ILE A 275 3.94 14.29 -14.70
CA ILE A 275 4.63 15.47 -15.24
C ILE A 275 3.61 16.48 -15.81
N GLU A 276 2.65 16.01 -16.60
CA GLU A 276 1.56 16.83 -17.16
C GLU A 276 0.76 17.53 -16.05
N ARG A 277 0.42 16.79 -14.98
CA ARG A 277 -0.30 17.34 -13.84
C ARG A 277 0.48 18.42 -13.10
N ILE A 278 1.79 18.24 -12.90
CA ILE A 278 2.61 19.27 -12.25
C ILE A 278 2.67 20.52 -13.14
N ALA A 279 2.82 20.35 -14.47
CA ALA A 279 2.83 21.46 -15.41
C ALA A 279 1.50 22.24 -15.45
N GLU A 280 0.36 21.55 -15.31
CA GLU A 280 -0.97 22.18 -15.15
C GLU A 280 -1.06 23.01 -13.86
N LEU A 281 -0.58 22.46 -12.74
CA LEU A 281 -0.60 23.13 -11.44
C LEU A 281 0.34 24.34 -11.38
N ALA A 282 1.48 24.29 -12.08
CA ALA A 282 2.38 25.43 -12.25
C ALA A 282 1.72 26.55 -13.08
N ARG A 283 1.07 26.20 -14.20
CA ARG A 283 0.37 27.17 -15.08
C ARG A 283 -0.84 27.83 -14.42
N SER A 284 -1.58 27.10 -13.59
CA SER A 284 -2.75 27.62 -12.85
C SER A 284 -2.40 28.45 -11.62
N GLY A 285 -1.11 28.58 -11.28
CA GLY A 285 -0.64 29.35 -10.11
C GLY A 285 -0.77 28.63 -8.77
N LYS A 286 -1.20 27.35 -8.74
CA LYS A 286 -1.22 26.55 -7.51
C LYS A 286 0.19 26.14 -7.04
N LEU A 287 1.09 25.91 -7.99
CA LEU A 287 2.52 25.66 -7.76
C LEU A 287 3.35 26.77 -8.43
N ASP A 288 3.12 28.02 -8.01
CA ASP A 288 3.70 29.22 -8.61
C ASP A 288 5.23 29.35 -8.43
N GLN A 289 5.83 28.59 -7.51
CA GLN A 289 7.27 28.60 -7.22
C GLN A 289 8.10 27.74 -8.18
N ILE A 290 7.47 26.96 -9.06
CA ILE A 290 8.17 26.16 -10.08
C ILE A 290 8.55 27.07 -11.25
N SER A 291 9.81 27.01 -11.69
CA SER A 291 10.30 27.76 -12.85
C SER A 291 10.37 26.93 -14.12
N ASP A 292 10.81 25.68 -14.01
CA ASP A 292 11.01 24.79 -15.15
C ASP A 292 10.94 23.32 -14.70
N MET A 293 10.74 22.41 -15.66
CA MET A 293 10.72 20.97 -15.41
C MET A 293 11.33 20.21 -16.59
N ARG A 294 12.10 19.18 -16.28
CA ARG A 294 12.71 18.27 -17.27
C ARG A 294 12.69 16.83 -16.79
N ASP A 295 12.59 15.91 -17.74
CA ASP A 295 12.78 14.48 -17.51
C ASP A 295 14.17 14.08 -17.98
N GLU A 296 15.03 13.71 -17.03
CA GLU A 296 16.39 13.22 -17.25
C GLU A 296 16.48 11.70 -17.00
N SER A 297 15.36 10.99 -17.02
CA SER A 297 15.33 9.54 -16.84
C SER A 297 16.12 8.83 -17.95
N ASP A 298 16.98 7.90 -17.57
CA ASP A 298 17.80 7.10 -18.48
C ASP A 298 17.80 5.62 -18.07
N GLN A 299 18.67 4.81 -18.69
CA GLN A 299 18.81 3.39 -18.35
C GLN A 299 19.36 3.13 -16.93
N ARG A 300 19.90 4.15 -16.25
CA ARG A 300 20.46 4.06 -14.90
C ARG A 300 19.41 4.36 -13.83
N GLY A 301 18.35 5.07 -14.17
CA GLY A 301 17.24 5.32 -13.25
C GLY A 301 16.33 6.47 -13.67
N MET A 302 15.25 6.64 -12.91
CA MET A 302 14.31 7.73 -13.08
C MET A 302 14.88 9.02 -12.47
N SER A 303 14.71 10.14 -13.18
CA SER A 303 15.10 11.47 -12.71
C SER A 303 14.18 12.54 -13.28
N ILE A 304 13.16 12.93 -12.50
CA ILE A 304 12.30 14.06 -12.86
C ILE A 304 12.80 15.29 -12.11
N VAL A 305 13.33 16.26 -12.83
CA VAL A 305 13.93 17.45 -12.24
C VAL A 305 12.99 18.65 -12.33
N ILE A 306 12.70 19.23 -11.18
CA ILE A 306 11.80 20.37 -11.02
C ILE A 306 12.63 21.56 -10.51
N GLU A 307 12.87 22.53 -11.38
CA GLU A 307 13.60 23.74 -11.00
C GLU A 307 12.69 24.72 -10.28
N LEU A 308 13.21 25.34 -9.23
CA LEU A 308 12.48 26.34 -8.47
C LEU A 308 12.91 27.78 -8.83
N LYS A 309 11.98 28.71 -8.64
CA LYS A 309 12.25 30.15 -8.71
C LYS A 309 13.22 30.58 -7.61
N ARG A 310 13.94 31.67 -7.85
CA ARG A 310 14.87 32.23 -6.85
C ARG A 310 14.12 32.66 -5.59
N GLY A 311 14.58 32.24 -4.42
CA GLY A 311 13.93 32.53 -3.13
C GLY A 311 12.77 31.59 -2.76
N ALA A 312 12.45 30.58 -3.59
CA ALA A 312 11.48 29.56 -3.25
C ALA A 312 11.96 28.71 -2.07
N GLN A 313 11.04 28.30 -1.20
CA GLN A 313 11.32 27.38 -0.09
C GLN A 313 11.15 25.93 -0.56
N PRO A 314 12.23 25.15 -0.78
CA PRO A 314 12.12 23.88 -1.50
C PRO A 314 11.27 22.83 -0.78
N LYS A 315 11.38 22.77 0.56
CA LYS A 315 10.56 21.86 1.39
C LYS A 315 9.06 22.15 1.28
N LYS A 316 8.68 23.43 1.21
CA LYS A 316 7.28 23.84 1.05
C LYS A 316 6.74 23.38 -0.31
N VAL A 317 7.51 23.60 -1.38
CA VAL A 317 7.12 23.17 -2.73
C VAL A 317 7.02 21.64 -2.81
N LEU A 318 7.97 20.91 -2.21
CA LEU A 318 7.92 19.45 -2.16
C LEU A 318 6.67 18.93 -1.45
N ASN A 319 6.30 19.51 -0.32
CA ASN A 319 5.07 19.12 0.38
C ASN A 319 3.81 19.48 -0.43
N GLN A 320 3.81 20.60 -1.16
CA GLN A 320 2.73 20.93 -2.08
C GLN A 320 2.63 19.93 -3.24
N LEU A 321 3.77 19.46 -3.77
CA LEU A 321 3.79 18.38 -4.78
C LEU A 321 3.13 17.12 -4.21
N TYR A 322 3.48 16.69 -3.00
CA TYR A 322 2.82 15.54 -2.36
C TYR A 322 1.32 15.77 -2.14
N LYS A 323 0.90 16.99 -1.77
CA LYS A 323 -0.51 17.29 -1.48
C LYS A 323 -1.39 17.37 -2.74
N TYR A 324 -0.87 17.92 -3.84
CA TYR A 324 -1.69 18.25 -5.02
C TYR A 324 -1.48 17.32 -6.22
N THR A 325 -0.55 16.38 -6.15
CA THR A 325 -0.22 15.46 -7.24
C THR A 325 -0.26 14.01 -6.77
N VAL A 326 -0.22 13.08 -7.72
CA VAL A 326 -0.13 11.64 -7.44
C VAL A 326 1.28 11.19 -7.03
N LEU A 327 2.21 12.13 -6.81
CA LEU A 327 3.51 11.84 -6.19
C LEU A 327 3.35 11.34 -4.75
N GLN A 328 2.23 11.64 -4.10
CA GLN A 328 1.72 10.87 -2.97
C GLN A 328 0.32 10.35 -3.32
N SER A 329 0.11 9.06 -3.18
CA SER A 329 -1.14 8.39 -3.50
C SER A 329 -1.48 7.35 -2.44
N THR A 330 -2.69 6.78 -2.52
CA THR A 330 -3.12 5.72 -1.60
C THR A 330 -3.30 4.43 -2.37
N PHE A 331 -2.81 3.33 -1.81
CA PHE A 331 -3.03 1.98 -2.28
C PHE A 331 -4.04 1.31 -1.36
N GLY A 332 -5.24 1.05 -1.87
CA GLY A 332 -6.30 0.34 -1.14
C GLY A 332 -6.05 -1.17 -1.19
N VAL A 333 -5.62 -1.74 -0.07
CA VAL A 333 -5.34 -3.18 0.06
C VAL A 333 -6.64 -3.94 0.26
N ILE A 334 -6.88 -4.94 -0.59
CA ILE A 334 -7.99 -5.90 -0.47
C ILE A 334 -7.44 -7.29 -0.77
N MET A 335 -7.09 -8.03 0.28
CA MET A 335 -6.55 -9.39 0.23
C MET A 335 -7.68 -10.40 0.02
N LEU A 336 -8.22 -10.44 -1.20
CA LEU A 336 -9.30 -11.33 -1.58
C LEU A 336 -8.82 -12.34 -2.64
N ALA A 337 -9.01 -13.63 -2.38
CA ALA A 337 -8.63 -14.72 -3.27
C ALA A 337 -9.65 -15.87 -3.18
N LEU A 338 -9.59 -16.80 -4.13
CA LEU A 338 -10.41 -18.01 -4.11
C LEU A 338 -9.78 -19.06 -3.19
N VAL A 339 -10.55 -19.56 -2.23
CA VAL A 339 -10.22 -20.73 -1.40
C VAL A 339 -11.29 -21.77 -1.70
N ASP A 340 -10.88 -22.91 -2.26
CA ASP A 340 -11.80 -23.99 -2.67
C ASP A 340 -12.95 -23.51 -3.59
N GLY A 341 -12.63 -22.59 -4.50
CA GLY A 341 -13.59 -22.01 -5.45
C GLY A 341 -14.45 -20.88 -4.89
N GLU A 342 -14.33 -20.54 -3.60
CA GLU A 342 -15.11 -19.48 -2.97
C GLU A 342 -14.27 -18.21 -2.71
N PRO A 343 -14.78 -17.01 -3.00
CA PRO A 343 -14.08 -15.77 -2.71
C PRO A 343 -14.03 -15.50 -1.20
N ARG A 344 -12.82 -15.41 -0.64
CA ARG A 344 -12.58 -15.15 0.78
C ARG A 344 -11.64 -13.96 0.95
N THR A 345 -11.94 -13.10 1.94
CA THR A 345 -10.99 -12.07 2.41
C THR A 345 -10.06 -12.72 3.43
N LEU A 346 -8.76 -12.62 3.22
CA LEU A 346 -7.76 -13.38 3.95
C LEU A 346 -6.78 -12.43 4.67
N PRO A 347 -6.53 -12.61 5.98
CA PRO A 347 -5.40 -11.97 6.64
C PRO A 347 -4.07 -12.59 6.19
N LEU A 348 -2.96 -11.88 6.42
CA LEU A 348 -1.62 -12.33 6.02
C LEU A 348 -1.31 -13.75 6.52
N LYS A 349 -1.61 -14.01 7.80
CA LYS A 349 -1.40 -15.33 8.42
C LYS A 349 -2.08 -16.45 7.64
N ARG A 350 -3.35 -16.27 7.26
CA ARG A 350 -4.11 -17.31 6.55
C ARG A 350 -3.58 -17.54 5.14
N MET A 351 -3.14 -16.49 4.45
CA MET A 351 -2.52 -16.62 3.12
C MET A 351 -1.23 -17.46 3.18
N LEU A 352 -0.39 -17.24 4.20
CA LEU A 352 0.83 -18.03 4.42
C LEU A 352 0.50 -19.49 4.79
N GLN A 353 -0.51 -19.71 5.64
CA GLN A 353 -0.98 -21.06 5.99
C GLN A 353 -1.48 -21.83 4.76
N ILE A 354 -2.31 -21.21 3.90
CA ILE A 354 -2.81 -21.84 2.66
C ILE A 354 -1.65 -22.25 1.75
N PHE A 355 -0.61 -21.41 1.64
CA PHE A 355 0.58 -21.76 0.89
C PHE A 355 1.28 -23.01 1.47
N ILE A 356 1.46 -23.08 2.79
CA ILE A 356 2.08 -24.23 3.46
C ILE A 356 1.23 -25.50 3.24
N GLU A 357 -0.09 -25.41 3.42
CA GLU A 357 -1.06 -26.51 3.22
C GLU A 357 -1.00 -27.04 1.77
N HIS A 358 -0.95 -26.13 0.78
CA HIS A 358 -0.77 -26.49 -0.62
C HIS A 358 0.56 -27.20 -0.87
N ARG A 359 1.67 -26.67 -0.32
CA ARG A 359 2.99 -27.29 -0.46
C ARG A 359 3.06 -28.68 0.18
N GLN A 360 2.42 -28.89 1.32
CA GLN A 360 2.32 -30.21 1.93
C GLN A 360 1.59 -31.19 0.99
N THR A 361 0.45 -30.77 0.44
CA THR A 361 -0.33 -31.58 -0.51
C THR A 361 0.50 -31.96 -1.74
N VAL A 362 1.19 -30.99 -2.34
CA VAL A 362 2.06 -31.20 -3.50
C VAL A 362 3.20 -32.16 -3.20
N ILE A 363 3.88 -31.99 -2.06
CA ILE A 363 4.99 -32.87 -1.66
C ILE A 363 4.49 -34.28 -1.39
N VAL A 364 3.36 -34.45 -0.69
CA VAL A 364 2.77 -35.78 -0.44
C VAL A 364 2.42 -36.47 -1.76
N ARG A 365 1.77 -35.77 -2.69
CA ARG A 365 1.41 -36.33 -4.01
C ARG A 365 2.66 -36.73 -4.80
N ARG A 366 3.65 -35.83 -4.89
CA ARG A 366 4.94 -36.11 -5.53
C ARG A 366 5.62 -37.34 -4.94
N SER A 367 5.69 -37.41 -3.60
CA SER A 367 6.33 -38.51 -2.90
C SER A 367 5.59 -39.83 -3.10
N ASN A 368 4.26 -39.82 -3.14
CA ASN A 368 3.46 -41.00 -3.48
C ASN A 368 3.68 -41.45 -4.94
N PHE A 369 3.75 -40.51 -5.89
CA PHE A 369 4.05 -40.81 -7.29
C PHE A 369 5.43 -41.45 -7.45
N GLU A 370 6.45 -40.86 -6.83
CA GLU A 370 7.82 -41.38 -6.85
C GLU A 370 7.91 -42.73 -6.12
N LEU A 371 7.18 -42.92 -5.01
CA LEU A 371 7.12 -44.18 -4.27
C LEU A 371 6.44 -45.29 -5.09
N ALA A 372 5.33 -44.99 -5.77
CA ALA A 372 4.66 -45.95 -6.64
C ALA A 372 5.58 -46.40 -7.79
N LYS A 373 6.30 -45.44 -8.40
CA LYS A 373 7.27 -45.73 -9.46
C LYS A 373 8.47 -46.54 -8.94
N ALA A 374 8.99 -46.19 -7.76
CA ALA A 374 10.10 -46.90 -7.14
C ALA A 374 9.70 -48.34 -6.76
N ARG A 375 8.51 -48.55 -6.16
CA ARG A 375 7.98 -49.88 -5.85
C ARG A 375 7.73 -50.72 -7.10
N ALA A 376 7.19 -50.13 -8.17
CA ALA A 376 7.04 -50.82 -9.45
C ALA A 376 8.41 -51.24 -10.02
N ARG A 377 9.44 -50.39 -9.90
CA ARG A 377 10.80 -50.71 -10.33
C ARG A 377 11.43 -51.80 -9.47
N GLN A 378 11.32 -51.70 -8.16
CA GLN A 378 11.78 -52.71 -7.20
C GLN A 378 11.17 -54.07 -7.50
N HIS A 379 9.85 -54.14 -7.71
CA HIS A 379 9.14 -55.36 -8.04
C HIS A 379 9.75 -56.07 -9.28
N ILE A 380 10.14 -55.31 -10.31
CA ILE A 380 10.84 -55.88 -11.47
C ILE A 380 12.25 -56.35 -11.11
N LEU A 381 13.01 -55.56 -10.34
CA LEU A 381 14.37 -55.91 -9.92
C LEU A 381 14.39 -57.19 -9.07
N ASP A 382 13.41 -57.38 -8.18
CA ASP A 382 13.25 -58.62 -7.39
C ASP A 382 13.10 -59.84 -8.29
N GLY A 383 12.25 -59.75 -9.33
CA GLY A 383 12.07 -60.81 -10.31
C GLY A 383 13.36 -61.13 -11.07
N LEU A 384 14.09 -60.09 -11.50
CA LEU A 384 15.37 -60.25 -12.19
C LEU A 384 16.43 -60.87 -11.28
N LEU A 385 16.51 -60.49 -10.00
CA LEU A 385 17.44 -61.07 -9.03
C LEU A 385 17.11 -62.54 -8.74
N ILE A 386 15.82 -62.89 -8.59
CA ILE A 386 15.39 -64.30 -8.48
C ILE A 386 15.83 -65.09 -9.71
N ALA A 387 15.66 -64.53 -10.91
CA ALA A 387 16.05 -65.18 -12.16
C ALA A 387 17.57 -65.36 -12.28
N LEU A 388 18.35 -64.33 -11.94
CA LEU A 388 19.82 -64.38 -11.97
C LEU A 388 20.39 -65.37 -10.94
N ASN A 389 19.76 -65.52 -9.79
CA ASN A 389 20.14 -66.51 -8.77
C ASN A 389 19.78 -67.96 -9.19
N ASN A 390 18.83 -68.14 -10.10
CA ASN A 390 18.32 -69.45 -10.54
C ASN A 390 18.46 -69.68 -12.05
N ILE A 391 19.51 -69.13 -12.66
CA ILE A 391 19.63 -68.95 -14.12
C ILE A 391 19.46 -70.25 -14.92
N GLU A 392 20.07 -71.35 -14.49
CA GLU A 392 19.98 -72.63 -15.18
C GLU A 392 18.54 -73.17 -15.19
N ALA A 393 17.85 -73.04 -14.05
CA ALA A 393 16.48 -73.48 -13.89
C ALA A 393 15.50 -72.62 -14.70
N VAL A 394 15.76 -71.32 -14.82
CA VAL A 394 14.99 -70.38 -15.65
C VAL A 394 15.17 -70.69 -17.14
N ILE A 395 16.41 -70.83 -17.61
CA ILE A 395 16.70 -71.18 -19.01
C ILE A 395 16.08 -72.53 -19.38
N LYS A 396 16.17 -73.53 -18.49
CA LYS A 396 15.52 -74.84 -18.72
C LYS A 396 14.01 -74.72 -18.82
N THR A 397 13.38 -73.92 -17.96
CA THR A 397 11.93 -73.69 -18.00
C THR A 397 11.49 -72.98 -19.28
N ILE A 398 12.25 -71.98 -19.75
CA ILE A 398 11.95 -71.28 -21.00
C ILE A 398 12.14 -72.21 -22.21
N ARG A 399 13.25 -72.96 -22.28
CA ARG A 399 13.54 -73.89 -23.39
C ARG A 399 12.56 -75.06 -23.50
N ALA A 400 11.90 -75.43 -22.41
CA ALA A 400 10.94 -76.53 -22.38
C ALA A 400 9.51 -76.10 -22.72
N ALA A 401 9.24 -74.80 -22.82
CA ALA A 401 7.94 -74.28 -23.21
C ALA A 401 7.79 -74.23 -24.74
N GLU A 402 6.57 -74.42 -25.23
CA GLU A 402 6.27 -74.40 -26.67
C GLU A 402 6.26 -72.98 -27.24
N ASP A 403 5.86 -71.99 -26.44
CA ASP A 403 5.82 -70.57 -26.80
C ASP A 403 6.10 -69.65 -25.59
N ALA A 404 6.10 -68.34 -25.83
CA ALA A 404 6.38 -67.32 -24.82
C ALA A 404 5.32 -67.25 -23.71
N ASP A 405 4.04 -67.48 -24.03
CA ASP A 405 2.93 -67.39 -23.06
C ASP A 405 2.95 -68.59 -22.11
N VAL A 406 3.26 -69.78 -22.62
CA VAL A 406 3.51 -70.99 -21.83
C VAL A 406 4.76 -70.81 -20.98
N ALA A 407 5.84 -70.26 -21.54
CA ALA A 407 7.07 -69.96 -20.78
C ALA A 407 6.77 -69.00 -19.61
N LYS A 408 6.04 -67.91 -19.87
CA LYS A 408 5.61 -66.93 -18.88
C LYS A 408 4.80 -67.58 -17.75
N THR A 409 3.78 -68.36 -18.10
CA THR A 409 2.93 -69.08 -17.13
C THR A 409 3.75 -70.05 -16.27
N ASN A 410 4.70 -70.76 -16.88
CA ASN A 410 5.58 -71.69 -16.19
C ASN A 410 6.56 -70.98 -15.25
N LEU A 411 7.12 -69.84 -15.65
CA LEU A 411 7.97 -69.00 -14.80
C LEU A 411 7.20 -68.48 -13.59
N MET A 412 5.98 -67.98 -13.79
CA MET A 412 5.09 -67.53 -12.71
C MET A 412 4.82 -68.65 -11.70
N LYS A 413 4.39 -69.84 -12.17
CA LYS A 413 4.07 -70.97 -11.30
C LYS A 413 5.28 -71.49 -10.53
N LYS A 414 6.43 -71.64 -11.20
CA LYS A 414 7.61 -72.30 -10.63
C LYS A 414 8.41 -71.40 -9.69
N PHE A 415 8.53 -70.12 -10.00
CA PHE A 415 9.33 -69.16 -9.23
C PHE A 415 8.47 -68.18 -8.42
N LYS A 416 7.14 -68.38 -8.39
CA LYS A 416 6.15 -67.52 -7.69
C LYS A 416 6.26 -66.04 -8.10
N LEU A 417 6.49 -65.82 -9.39
CA LEU A 417 6.66 -64.49 -9.96
C LEU A 417 5.31 -63.92 -10.40
N SER A 418 5.18 -62.59 -10.39
CA SER A 418 4.06 -61.93 -11.04
C SER A 418 4.17 -61.99 -12.56
N GLU A 419 3.07 -61.71 -13.25
CA GLU A 419 3.03 -61.58 -14.70
C GLU A 419 4.05 -60.55 -15.24
N LEU A 420 4.16 -59.38 -14.60
CA LEU A 420 5.11 -58.33 -14.97
C LEU A 420 6.58 -58.77 -14.78
N GLN A 421 6.88 -59.48 -13.69
CA GLN A 421 8.22 -60.02 -13.44
C GLN A 421 8.58 -61.09 -14.46
N ALA A 422 7.68 -62.04 -14.73
CA ALA A 422 7.89 -63.09 -15.71
C ALA A 422 8.11 -62.52 -17.12
N GLN A 423 7.33 -61.50 -17.51
CA GLN A 423 7.54 -60.78 -18.76
C GLN A 423 8.93 -60.12 -18.81
N ALA A 424 9.31 -59.39 -17.77
CA ALA A 424 10.62 -58.73 -17.72
C ALA A 424 11.81 -59.71 -17.79
N ILE A 425 11.65 -60.94 -17.28
CA ILE A 425 12.66 -62.00 -17.41
C ILE A 425 12.73 -62.54 -18.84
N LEU A 426 11.60 -62.71 -19.52
CA LEU A 426 11.57 -63.13 -20.93
C LEU A 426 12.19 -62.07 -21.85
N ASP A 427 11.99 -60.79 -21.53
CA ASP A 427 12.56 -59.66 -22.26
C ASP A 427 14.05 -59.40 -21.92
N MET A 428 14.62 -60.19 -21.00
CA MET A 428 16.01 -60.04 -20.58
C MET A 428 16.98 -60.48 -21.69
N GLN A 429 17.87 -59.56 -22.06
CA GLN A 429 18.93 -59.84 -23.04
C GLN A 429 20.08 -60.65 -22.40
N LEU A 430 20.65 -61.61 -23.15
CA LEU A 430 21.74 -62.49 -22.69
C LEU A 430 22.96 -61.74 -22.11
N ARG A 431 23.26 -60.52 -22.59
CA ARG A 431 24.34 -59.69 -22.05
C ARG A 431 24.19 -59.35 -20.56
N ARG A 432 22.95 -59.30 -20.04
CA ARG A 432 22.66 -59.00 -18.63
C ARG A 432 23.08 -60.10 -17.66
N LEU A 433 23.49 -61.26 -18.18
CA LEU A 433 24.00 -62.38 -17.39
C LEU A 433 25.47 -62.21 -16.98
N ALA A 434 26.19 -61.24 -17.57
CA ALA A 434 27.57 -60.95 -17.20
C ALA A 434 27.67 -60.45 -15.75
N ALA A 435 28.75 -60.79 -15.04
CA ALA A 435 28.94 -60.45 -13.63
C ALA A 435 28.80 -58.93 -13.34
N LEU A 436 29.30 -58.08 -14.23
CA LEU A 436 29.18 -56.62 -14.11
C LEU A 436 27.73 -56.14 -14.22
N GLU A 437 26.93 -56.73 -15.11
CA GLU A 437 25.52 -56.34 -15.29
C GLU A 437 24.66 -56.83 -14.13
N ARG A 438 24.98 -58.01 -13.56
CA ARG A 438 24.39 -58.47 -12.30
C ARG A 438 24.68 -57.50 -11.16
N TRP A 439 25.94 -57.08 -11.00
CA TRP A 439 26.31 -56.12 -9.96
C TRP A 439 25.55 -54.79 -10.11
N LYS A 440 25.36 -54.29 -11.33
CA LYS A 440 24.54 -53.09 -11.59
C LYS A 440 23.08 -53.25 -11.16
N ILE A 441 22.48 -54.43 -11.38
CA ILE A 441 21.10 -54.71 -10.95
C ILE A 441 21.00 -54.77 -9.42
N GLU A 442 21.97 -55.41 -8.76
CA GLU A 442 22.05 -55.46 -7.29
C GLU A 442 22.23 -54.06 -6.69
N GLU A 443 23.07 -53.23 -7.30
CA GLU A 443 23.30 -51.84 -6.89
C GLU A 443 22.08 -50.95 -7.13
N GLU A 444 21.44 -51.06 -8.31
CA GLU A 444 20.18 -50.37 -8.60
C GLU A 444 19.09 -50.77 -7.60
N HIS A 445 18.98 -52.05 -7.26
CA HIS A 445 18.02 -52.53 -6.26
C HIS A 445 18.27 -51.89 -4.88
N LYS A 446 19.53 -51.81 -4.43
CA LYS A 446 19.87 -51.14 -3.17
C LYS A 446 19.51 -49.66 -3.18
N GLN A 447 19.77 -48.96 -4.28
CA GLN A 447 19.44 -47.54 -4.43
C GLN A 447 17.93 -47.31 -4.42
N VAL A 448 17.17 -48.14 -5.14
CA VAL A 448 15.71 -48.08 -5.15
C VAL A 448 15.13 -48.39 -3.76
N GLN A 449 15.65 -49.39 -3.05
CA GLN A 449 15.22 -49.68 -1.68
C GLN A 449 15.49 -48.48 -0.75
N ALA A 450 16.68 -47.89 -0.81
CA ALA A 450 17.00 -46.71 0.00
C ALA A 450 16.09 -45.52 -0.33
N GLN A 451 15.72 -45.35 -1.60
CA GLN A 451 14.73 -44.33 -2.01
C GLN A 451 13.34 -44.63 -1.44
N ILE A 452 12.89 -45.88 -1.48
CA ILE A 452 11.60 -46.30 -0.90
C ILE A 452 11.59 -46.03 0.60
N ASP A 453 12.62 -46.46 1.32
CA ASP A 453 12.74 -46.25 2.78
C ASP A 453 12.68 -44.75 3.12
N HIS A 454 13.38 -43.92 2.35
CA HIS A 454 13.35 -42.47 2.52
C HIS A 454 11.96 -41.87 2.26
N LEU A 455 11.29 -42.28 1.18
CA LEU A 455 9.96 -41.77 0.82
C LEU A 455 8.88 -42.22 1.82
N GLU A 456 8.93 -43.47 2.28
CA GLU A 456 8.03 -43.99 3.31
C GLU A 456 8.24 -43.25 4.64
N ASP A 457 9.49 -43.02 5.03
CA ASP A 457 9.84 -42.24 6.21
C ASP A 457 9.37 -40.77 6.10
N LEU A 458 9.51 -40.13 4.94
CA LEU A 458 9.01 -38.78 4.69
C LEU A 458 7.49 -38.70 4.81
N LEU A 459 6.77 -39.66 4.21
CA LEU A 459 5.30 -39.72 4.24
C LEU A 459 4.76 -40.06 5.62
N ALA A 460 5.50 -40.83 6.42
CA ALA A 460 5.12 -41.17 7.80
C ALA A 460 5.27 -40.00 8.79
N HIS A 461 6.10 -39.00 8.48
CA HIS A 461 6.45 -37.92 9.40
C HIS A 461 6.12 -36.53 8.83
N PRO A 462 4.94 -35.94 9.15
CA PRO A 462 4.55 -34.61 8.67
C PRO A 462 5.56 -33.49 8.96
N LYS A 463 6.31 -33.58 10.07
CA LYS A 463 7.37 -32.62 10.42
C LYS A 463 8.55 -32.65 9.42
N LYS A 464 8.85 -33.79 8.79
CA LYS A 464 9.87 -33.89 7.73
C LYS A 464 9.43 -33.20 6.44
N ILE A 465 8.14 -33.26 6.12
CA ILE A 465 7.55 -32.53 4.99
C ILE A 465 7.67 -31.03 5.23
N LEU A 466 7.34 -30.56 6.43
CA LEU A 466 7.49 -29.15 6.81
C LEU A 466 8.96 -28.69 6.72
N ALA A 467 9.90 -29.49 7.21
CA ALA A 467 11.33 -29.21 7.09
C ALA A 467 11.80 -29.16 5.63
N LEU A 468 11.24 -30.01 4.75
CA LEU A 468 11.51 -29.98 3.32
C LEU A 468 10.98 -28.70 2.67
N ILE A 469 9.81 -28.20 3.08
CA ILE A 469 9.28 -26.91 2.62
C ILE A 469 10.22 -25.77 3.01
N GLN A 470 10.71 -25.74 4.26
CA GLN A 470 11.70 -24.74 4.68
C GLN A 470 12.99 -24.82 3.86
N SER A 471 13.51 -26.03 3.63
CA SER A 471 14.70 -26.26 2.82
C SER A 471 14.52 -25.75 1.38
N ASP A 472 13.39 -26.09 0.75
CA ASP A 472 13.01 -25.62 -0.59
C ASP A 472 13.01 -24.08 -0.65
N LEU A 473 12.35 -23.43 0.31
CA LEU A 473 12.20 -21.98 0.34
C LEU A 473 13.52 -21.26 0.62
N ASN A 474 14.37 -21.81 1.49
CA ASN A 474 15.68 -21.24 1.78
C ASN A 474 16.59 -21.31 0.55
N GLU A 475 16.61 -22.43 -0.18
CA GLU A 475 17.32 -22.56 -1.46
C GLU A 475 16.84 -21.51 -2.47
N LEU A 476 15.52 -21.34 -2.59
CA LEU A 476 14.93 -20.35 -3.50
C LEU A 476 15.23 -18.90 -3.08
N SER A 477 15.24 -18.62 -1.79
CA SER A 477 15.61 -17.32 -1.22
C SER A 477 17.08 -16.99 -1.49
N GLU A 478 17.98 -17.96 -1.38
CA GLU A 478 19.40 -17.79 -1.73
C GLU A 478 19.58 -17.56 -3.24
N LYS A 479 18.85 -18.32 -4.07
CA LYS A 479 18.97 -18.29 -5.53
C LYS A 479 18.35 -17.03 -6.16
N PHE A 480 17.26 -16.53 -5.60
CA PHE A 480 16.45 -15.48 -6.22
C PHE A 480 16.10 -14.29 -5.31
N GLY A 481 16.41 -14.36 -4.01
CA GLY A 481 16.09 -13.29 -3.07
C GLY A 481 16.91 -12.03 -3.34
N ASP A 482 16.25 -10.88 -3.20
CA ASP A 482 16.84 -9.57 -3.39
C ASP A 482 16.55 -8.65 -2.21
N ASP A 483 17.18 -7.48 -2.20
CA ASP A 483 16.99 -6.48 -1.16
C ASP A 483 15.66 -5.74 -1.36
N ARG A 484 15.11 -5.25 -0.25
CA ARG A 484 13.87 -4.46 -0.24
C ARG A 484 14.07 -3.16 -1.04
N ARG A 485 13.11 -2.81 -1.88
CA ARG A 485 13.10 -1.56 -2.66
C ARG A 485 12.33 -0.46 -1.92
N THR A 486 11.12 -0.78 -1.45
CA THR A 486 10.24 0.19 -0.80
C THR A 486 10.67 0.48 0.64
N LYS A 487 10.85 1.77 0.96
CA LYS A 487 11.17 2.22 2.34
C LYS A 487 9.91 2.39 3.16
N ILE A 488 9.96 2.16 4.48
CA ILE A 488 8.82 2.40 5.39
C ILE A 488 9.23 3.49 6.38
N ALA A 489 8.53 4.61 6.35
CA ALA A 489 8.68 5.70 7.31
C ALA A 489 7.59 5.58 8.37
N VAL A 490 7.89 4.83 9.44
CA VAL A 490 6.92 4.50 10.51
C VAL A 490 6.45 5.76 11.25
N ASP A 491 7.35 6.69 11.54
CA ASP A 491 7.07 7.92 12.30
C ASP A 491 6.57 9.09 11.43
N ALA A 492 6.47 8.91 10.11
CA ALA A 492 6.02 9.96 9.21
C ALA A 492 4.49 10.09 9.26
N LYS A 493 3.99 11.30 9.53
CA LYS A 493 2.55 11.59 9.53
C LYS A 493 1.98 11.55 8.11
N GLU A 494 0.78 10.98 7.98
CA GLU A 494 0.04 10.89 6.70
C GLU A 494 -0.43 12.25 6.19
N GLU A 495 -0.85 13.14 7.10
CA GLU A 495 -1.41 14.45 6.78
C GLU A 495 -0.37 15.56 6.90
N PHE A 496 -0.25 16.37 5.85
CA PHE A 496 0.43 17.66 5.91
C PHE A 496 -0.59 18.73 6.32
N HIS A 497 -0.48 19.26 7.53
CA HIS A 497 -1.22 20.45 7.91
C HIS A 497 -0.55 21.68 7.28
N GLU A 498 -1.31 22.72 6.96
CA GLU A 498 -0.70 23.98 6.45
C GLU A 498 0.28 24.58 7.46
N GLU A 499 0.06 24.33 8.75
CA GLU A 499 0.93 24.68 9.87
C GLU A 499 2.33 24.08 9.71
N ASP A 500 2.45 22.85 9.18
CA ASP A 500 3.74 22.18 8.94
C ASP A 500 4.54 22.82 7.79
N LEU A 501 3.90 23.69 6.99
CA LEU A 501 4.52 24.44 5.90
C LEU A 501 4.97 25.85 6.32
N VAL A 502 4.69 26.25 7.56
CA VAL A 502 4.93 27.59 8.08
C VAL A 502 6.09 27.53 9.07
N HIS A 503 7.08 28.40 8.87
CA HIS A 503 8.17 28.53 9.82
C HIS A 503 7.66 29.20 11.11
N ASP A 504 7.93 28.57 12.25
CA ASP A 504 7.63 29.15 13.54
C ASP A 504 8.61 30.29 13.88
N GLU A 505 8.16 31.53 13.74
CA GLU A 505 8.96 32.73 13.99
C GLU A 505 8.16 33.76 14.81
N ALA A 506 8.89 34.64 15.50
CA ALA A 506 8.28 35.74 16.25
C ALA A 506 7.83 36.85 15.29
N VAL A 507 6.60 37.29 15.44
CA VAL A 507 5.96 38.29 14.59
C VAL A 507 5.26 39.37 15.42
N LEU A 508 5.05 40.51 14.79
CA LEU A 508 4.22 41.61 15.28
C LEU A 508 3.04 41.78 14.36
N ILE A 509 1.85 41.77 14.95
CA ILE A 509 0.58 42.01 14.26
C ILE A 509 0.15 43.43 14.60
N SER A 510 -0.13 44.26 13.59
CA SER A 510 -0.64 45.61 13.79
C SER A 510 -2.06 45.73 13.26
N LEU A 511 -2.94 46.36 14.05
CA LEU A 511 -4.31 46.70 13.66
C LEU A 511 -4.51 48.22 13.77
N THR A 512 -5.02 48.85 12.70
CA THR A 512 -5.31 50.29 12.68
C THR A 512 -6.75 50.61 13.06
N GLU A 513 -7.04 51.86 13.41
CA GLU A 513 -8.40 52.32 13.73
C GLU A 513 -9.38 52.08 12.58
N ARG A 514 -8.95 52.32 11.33
CA ARG A 514 -9.75 52.01 10.13
C ARG A 514 -9.83 50.52 9.79
N GLY A 515 -9.30 49.65 10.66
CA GLY A 515 -9.42 48.20 10.54
C GLY A 515 -8.48 47.57 9.53
N TYR A 516 -7.29 48.13 9.30
CA TYR A 516 -6.26 47.47 8.49
C TYR A 516 -5.39 46.58 9.37
N ILE A 517 -5.16 45.33 8.93
CA ILE A 517 -4.33 44.35 9.62
C ILE A 517 -3.16 43.89 8.75
N LYS A 518 -2.03 43.63 9.40
CA LYS A 518 -0.87 42.95 8.80
C LYS A 518 -0.05 42.21 9.85
N ARG A 519 0.73 41.24 9.39
CA ARG A 519 1.79 40.57 10.13
C ARG A 519 3.15 41.02 9.59
N VAL A 520 4.11 41.23 10.48
CA VAL A 520 5.49 41.56 10.13
C VAL A 520 6.43 40.77 11.04
N ALA A 521 7.49 40.18 10.49
CA ALA A 521 8.51 39.52 11.31
C ALA A 521 9.11 40.48 12.36
N ALA A 522 9.20 40.04 13.62
CA ALA A 522 9.70 40.88 14.71
C ALA A 522 11.15 41.35 14.45
N ALA A 523 11.94 40.53 13.75
CA ALA A 523 13.30 40.87 13.32
C ALA A 523 13.39 42.12 12.41
N ALA A 524 12.30 42.52 11.76
CA ALA A 524 12.25 43.75 10.97
C ALA A 524 12.30 45.01 11.84
N PHE A 525 11.98 44.92 13.13
CA PHE A 525 12.06 46.00 14.11
C PHE A 525 13.36 45.89 14.91
N LYS A 526 14.46 46.43 14.37
CA LYS A 526 15.76 46.44 15.06
C LYS A 526 15.71 47.30 16.33
N SER A 527 16.17 46.74 17.44
CA SER A 527 16.41 47.50 18.68
C SER A 527 17.47 48.59 18.44
N GLN A 528 17.12 49.84 18.73
CA GLN A 528 18.05 50.96 18.76
C GLN A 528 18.28 51.40 20.22
N SER A 529 19.51 51.78 20.55
CA SER A 529 19.90 52.31 21.86
C SER A 529 19.11 53.58 22.23
N ARG A 530 18.90 53.81 23.54
CA ARG A 530 18.21 54.99 24.08
C ARG A 530 18.74 56.28 23.43
N GLY A 531 17.85 57.03 22.77
CA GLY A 531 18.15 58.33 22.13
C GLY A 531 18.09 58.36 20.60
N GLY A 532 17.89 57.22 19.91
CA GLY A 532 17.69 57.19 18.45
C GLY A 532 16.29 57.64 18.00
N ARG A 533 16.20 58.33 16.85
CA ARG A 533 14.92 58.59 16.16
C ARG A 533 14.30 57.25 15.75
N GLY A 534 13.13 56.92 16.28
CA GLY A 534 12.47 55.62 16.10
C GLY A 534 12.29 55.21 14.64
N VAL A 535 12.33 53.90 14.38
CA VAL A 535 12.24 53.33 13.03
C VAL A 535 10.78 53.37 12.54
N MET A 536 10.48 53.99 11.38
CA MET A 536 9.10 54.18 10.86
C MET A 536 8.32 52.86 10.68
N GLY A 537 7.35 52.57 11.54
CA GLY A 537 6.70 51.25 11.62
C GLY A 537 5.45 51.01 10.76
N HIS A 538 4.81 52.06 10.23
CA HIS A 538 3.56 51.95 9.46
C HIS A 538 3.34 53.21 8.60
N THR A 539 3.05 53.08 7.30
CA THR A 539 2.65 54.23 6.47
C THR A 539 1.14 54.37 6.50
N MET A 540 0.61 55.47 7.03
CA MET A 540 -0.83 55.68 7.20
C MET A 540 -1.48 56.33 5.98
N LYS A 541 -2.81 56.26 5.88
CA LYS A 541 -3.60 56.98 4.86
C LYS A 541 -4.41 58.05 5.60
N GLU A 542 -4.08 59.33 5.40
CA GLU A 542 -4.67 60.42 6.19
C GLU A 542 -4.48 60.18 7.71
N GLU A 543 -5.29 60.80 8.56
CA GLU A 543 -5.36 60.59 10.02
C GLU A 543 -5.84 59.16 10.38
N ASP A 544 -5.04 58.12 10.09
CA ASP A 544 -5.25 56.72 10.56
C ASP A 544 -4.12 56.35 11.53
N GLU A 545 -4.44 55.67 12.63
CA GLU A 545 -3.51 55.36 13.72
C GLU A 545 -3.47 53.86 14.05
N VAL A 546 -2.33 53.35 14.50
CA VAL A 546 -2.22 51.97 15.00
C VAL A 546 -2.86 51.93 16.38
N VAL A 547 -3.95 51.18 16.53
CA VAL A 547 -4.67 51.03 17.82
C VAL A 547 -4.22 49.80 18.60
N MET A 548 -3.70 48.76 17.92
CA MET A 548 -3.19 47.56 18.57
C MET A 548 -1.90 47.09 17.91
N LEU A 549 -0.93 46.72 18.75
CA LEU A 549 0.30 46.06 18.33
C LEU A 549 0.50 44.81 19.21
N ILE A 550 0.42 43.65 18.59
CA ILE A 550 0.27 42.38 19.30
C ILE A 550 1.45 41.47 18.94
N PRO A 551 2.32 41.13 19.92
CA PRO A 551 3.37 40.15 19.71
C PRO A 551 2.77 38.74 19.68
N ALA A 552 3.19 37.93 18.70
CA ALA A 552 2.74 36.55 18.55
C ALA A 552 3.84 35.69 17.90
N ARG A 553 3.63 34.38 17.85
CA ARG A 553 4.35 33.49 16.95
C ARG A 553 3.50 33.15 15.74
N SER A 554 4.14 32.83 14.61
CA SER A 554 3.44 32.50 13.35
C SER A 554 2.43 31.35 13.48
N LEU A 555 2.66 30.40 14.38
CA LEU A 555 1.78 29.25 14.62
C LEU A 555 0.69 29.49 15.68
N ASP A 556 0.69 30.66 16.34
CA ASP A 556 -0.32 30.97 17.36
C ASP A 556 -1.72 31.15 16.71
N ALA A 557 -2.76 31.02 17.54
CA ALA A 557 -4.11 31.42 17.17
C ALA A 557 -4.36 32.87 17.62
N MET A 558 -5.00 33.66 16.77
CA MET A 558 -5.38 35.03 17.05
C MET A 558 -6.88 35.11 17.30
N LEU A 559 -7.28 35.51 18.51
CA LEU A 559 -8.67 35.76 18.86
C LEU A 559 -9.00 37.24 18.67
N PHE A 560 -10.10 37.54 17.99
CA PHE A 560 -10.60 38.89 17.77
C PHE A 560 -11.99 39.03 18.39
N PHE A 561 -12.14 39.92 19.36
CA PHE A 561 -13.39 40.19 20.05
C PHE A 561 -14.05 41.45 19.47
N SER A 562 -15.34 41.38 19.17
CA SER A 562 -16.09 42.49 18.60
C SER A 562 -16.94 43.24 19.63
N ASP A 563 -17.30 44.48 19.28
CA ASP A 563 -18.22 45.32 20.04
C ASP A 563 -19.59 44.68 20.26
N LYS A 564 -20.02 43.78 19.37
CA LYS A 564 -21.25 42.96 19.47
C LYS A 564 -21.12 41.74 20.37
N GLY A 565 -19.98 41.54 21.02
CA GLY A 565 -19.78 40.43 21.97
C GLY A 565 -19.50 39.09 21.29
N LYS A 566 -19.07 39.09 20.02
CA LYS A 566 -18.60 37.89 19.32
C LYS A 566 -17.08 37.75 19.44
N VAL A 567 -16.60 36.53 19.25
CA VAL A 567 -15.20 36.20 19.05
C VAL A 567 -15.02 35.51 17.70
N TYR A 568 -13.96 35.88 17.02
CA TYR A 568 -13.46 35.27 15.80
C TYR A 568 -12.06 34.72 16.08
N SER A 569 -11.67 33.64 15.40
CA SER A 569 -10.33 33.09 15.50
C SER A 569 -9.73 32.99 14.12
N GLU A 570 -8.46 33.36 13.98
CA GLU A 570 -7.69 33.10 12.77
C GLU A 570 -6.27 32.66 13.13
N ARG A 571 -5.65 31.82 12.29
CA ARG A 571 -4.24 31.47 12.48
C ARG A 571 -3.35 32.65 12.13
N VAL A 572 -2.32 32.92 12.94
CA VAL A 572 -1.45 34.08 12.74
C VAL A 572 -0.79 34.07 11.36
N TYR A 573 -0.37 32.91 10.85
CA TYR A 573 0.22 32.80 9.51
C TYR A 573 -0.74 33.08 8.35
N GLN A 574 -2.06 33.04 8.57
CA GLN A 574 -3.06 33.43 7.57
C GLN A 574 -3.24 34.95 7.49
N ILE A 575 -2.78 35.69 8.50
CA ILE A 575 -2.70 37.15 8.44
C ILE A 575 -1.61 37.53 7.43
N PRO A 576 -1.90 38.39 6.44
CA PRO A 576 -0.96 38.71 5.38
C PRO A 576 0.36 39.25 5.91
N ASP A 577 1.43 38.63 5.44
CA ASP A 577 2.78 39.14 5.62
C ASP A 577 2.99 40.37 4.75
N ALA A 578 3.57 41.42 5.32
CA ALA A 578 3.82 42.65 4.62
C ALA A 578 5.08 43.35 5.12
N ASP A 579 5.65 44.21 4.28
CA ASP A 579 6.75 45.06 4.71
C ASP A 579 6.31 45.97 5.87
N ARG A 580 7.25 46.32 6.74
CA ARG A 580 7.06 47.21 7.86
C ARG A 580 6.42 48.53 7.43
N ALA A 581 6.79 49.08 6.27
CA ALA A 581 6.19 50.32 5.77
C ALA A 581 4.80 50.13 5.12
N ALA A 582 4.36 48.90 4.82
CA ALA A 582 3.12 48.64 4.11
C ALA A 582 1.87 48.92 4.97
N LYS A 583 0.71 49.09 4.30
CA LYS A 583 -0.57 49.41 4.94
C LYS A 583 -1.32 48.20 5.51
N GLY A 584 -1.00 47.00 5.04
CA GLY A 584 -1.81 45.80 5.31
C GLY A 584 -3.08 45.76 4.45
N ILE A 585 -4.02 44.90 4.84
CA ILE A 585 -5.33 44.75 4.18
C ILE A 585 -6.47 45.02 5.16
N PRO A 586 -7.69 45.35 4.69
CA PRO A 586 -8.86 45.46 5.55
C PRO A 586 -9.16 44.16 6.30
N LEU A 587 -9.45 44.24 7.60
CA LEU A 587 -9.71 43.10 8.49
C LEU A 587 -10.94 42.28 8.06
N VAL A 588 -11.92 42.92 7.42
CA VAL A 588 -13.10 42.27 6.83
C VAL A 588 -12.76 41.28 5.71
N ASN A 589 -11.55 41.34 5.14
CA ASN A 589 -11.08 40.36 4.17
C ASN A 589 -10.43 39.14 4.83
N VAL A 590 -10.14 39.22 6.14
CA VAL A 590 -9.58 38.13 6.95
C VAL A 590 -10.68 37.47 7.78
N LEU A 591 -11.62 38.25 8.32
CA LEU A 591 -12.69 37.78 9.20
C LEU A 591 -14.07 38.08 8.60
N ALA A 592 -15.01 37.14 8.74
CA ALA A 592 -16.41 37.30 8.34
C ALA A 592 -17.22 38.13 9.37
N LEU A 593 -16.87 39.42 9.50
CA LEU A 593 -17.57 40.37 10.38
C LEU A 593 -18.93 40.78 9.80
N ASP A 594 -19.92 41.02 10.68
CA ASP A 594 -21.21 41.57 10.25
C ASP A 594 -21.09 43.06 9.86
N ALA A 595 -22.08 43.57 9.13
CA ALA A 595 -22.18 45.01 8.87
C ALA A 595 -22.20 45.82 10.18
N ASN A 596 -21.40 46.89 10.23
CA ASN A 596 -21.20 47.76 11.41
C ASN A 596 -20.72 47.01 12.67
N GLU A 597 -19.94 45.94 12.52
CA GLU A 597 -19.25 45.26 13.62
C GLU A 597 -17.77 45.68 13.64
N ARG A 598 -17.25 46.04 14.82
CA ARG A 598 -15.87 46.49 15.01
C ARG A 598 -15.15 45.63 16.03
N VAL A 599 -13.90 45.29 15.77
CA VAL A 599 -13.04 44.60 16.74
C VAL A 599 -12.59 45.57 17.84
N THR A 600 -12.82 45.19 19.09
CA THR A 600 -12.50 45.98 20.29
C THR A 600 -11.31 45.44 21.06
N ALA A 601 -11.01 44.15 20.93
CA ALA A 601 -9.79 43.55 21.47
C ALA A 601 -9.29 42.41 20.57
N ALA A 602 -7.98 42.21 20.54
CA ALA A 602 -7.38 41.06 19.88
C ALA A 602 -6.25 40.48 20.74
N ILE A 603 -6.13 39.16 20.76
CA ILE A 603 -5.27 38.41 21.68
C ILE A 603 -4.61 37.25 20.93
N ALA A 604 -3.30 37.10 21.06
CA ALA A 604 -2.58 35.91 20.59
C ALA A 604 -2.59 34.81 21.66
N VAL A 605 -2.91 33.58 21.26
CA VAL A 605 -2.99 32.39 22.11
C VAL A 605 -2.11 31.29 21.51
N SER A 606 -1.07 30.92 22.25
CA SER A 606 -0.14 29.85 21.84
C SER A 606 -0.67 28.45 22.14
N SER A 607 -1.48 28.30 23.18
CA SER A 607 -2.13 27.03 23.52
C SER A 607 -3.43 27.27 24.30
N PHE A 608 -4.51 26.65 23.84
CA PHE A 608 -5.80 26.63 24.54
C PHE A 608 -5.83 25.63 25.71
N ALA A 609 -4.86 24.71 25.77
CA ALA A 609 -4.74 23.71 26.84
C ALA A 609 -3.97 24.25 28.06
N ALA A 610 -3.37 25.44 27.97
CA ALA A 610 -2.78 26.10 29.12
C ALA A 610 -3.90 26.50 30.10
N HIS A 611 -3.81 26.08 31.36
CA HIS A 611 -4.75 26.49 32.40
C HIS A 611 -4.78 28.02 32.51
N GLY A 612 -5.86 28.65 32.03
CA GLY A 612 -6.00 30.10 31.99
C GLY A 612 -7.41 30.54 31.60
N TYR A 613 -7.71 31.81 31.85
CA TYR A 613 -9.02 32.41 31.61
C TYR A 613 -8.91 33.63 30.70
N CYS A 614 -10.01 33.95 30.03
CA CYS A 614 -10.21 35.22 29.35
C CYS A 614 -11.24 36.05 30.13
N VAL A 615 -10.83 37.24 30.58
CA VAL A 615 -11.71 38.22 31.22
C VAL A 615 -12.22 39.20 30.18
N LEU A 616 -13.54 39.31 30.09
CA LEU A 616 -14.28 40.18 29.18
C LEU A 616 -14.99 41.29 29.98
N ALA A 617 -14.98 42.52 29.46
CA ALA A 617 -15.63 43.66 30.10
C ALA A 617 -16.41 44.53 29.12
N THR A 618 -17.59 45.00 29.55
CA THR A 618 -18.47 45.86 28.76
C THR A 618 -18.40 47.32 29.19
N ALA A 619 -18.81 48.23 28.29
CA ALA A 619 -18.87 49.66 28.57
C ALA A 619 -19.82 50.01 29.74
N ARG A 620 -20.89 49.22 29.96
CA ARG A 620 -21.80 49.39 31.12
C ARG A 620 -21.35 48.67 32.40
N GLY A 621 -20.09 48.26 32.47
CA GLY A 621 -19.46 47.78 33.70
C GLY A 621 -19.80 46.33 34.05
N LYS A 622 -20.29 45.52 33.09
CA LYS A 622 -20.34 44.07 33.28
C LYS A 622 -18.97 43.45 33.03
N VAL A 623 -18.67 42.40 33.78
CA VAL A 623 -17.45 41.62 33.66
C VAL A 623 -17.78 40.13 33.60
N LYS A 624 -17.01 39.38 32.83
CA LYS A 624 -17.14 37.93 32.75
C LYS A 624 -15.78 37.27 32.64
N ARG A 625 -15.60 36.17 33.37
CA ARG A 625 -14.45 35.27 33.22
C ARG A 625 -14.90 34.00 32.49
N VAL A 626 -14.17 33.60 31.45
CA VAL A 626 -14.46 32.42 30.62
C VAL A 626 -13.19 31.56 30.56
N ASP A 627 -13.33 30.24 30.67
CA ASP A 627 -12.21 29.31 30.43
C ASP A 627 -11.69 29.46 28.99
N LEU A 628 -10.37 29.50 28.82
CA LEU A 628 -9.78 29.75 27.50
C LEU A 628 -10.12 28.64 26.49
N GLU A 629 -10.29 27.41 26.94
CA GLU A 629 -10.65 26.23 26.12
C GLU A 629 -11.98 26.39 25.37
N GLU A 630 -12.92 27.19 25.90
CA GLU A 630 -14.17 27.53 25.22
C GLU A 630 -13.97 28.24 23.88
N PHE A 631 -12.78 28.81 23.65
CA PHE A 631 -12.38 29.48 22.40
C PHE A 631 -11.47 28.63 21.51
N ALA A 632 -11.25 27.34 21.81
CA ALA A 632 -10.38 26.46 21.03
C ALA A 632 -10.92 26.14 19.62
N SER A 633 -12.23 26.23 19.40
CA SER A 633 -12.89 25.86 18.14
C SER A 633 -13.93 26.90 17.71
N VAL A 634 -13.44 28.08 17.31
CA VAL A 634 -14.28 29.15 16.76
C VAL A 634 -14.54 28.93 15.28
N ARG A 635 -15.81 28.98 14.87
CA ARG A 635 -16.21 28.84 13.46
C ARG A 635 -15.92 30.13 12.67
N PRO A 636 -15.77 30.08 11.33
CA PRO A 636 -15.53 31.30 10.52
C PRO A 636 -16.59 32.39 10.70
N SER A 637 -17.84 32.01 10.97
CA SER A 637 -18.95 32.94 11.29
C SER A 637 -18.83 33.64 12.65
N GLY A 638 -17.77 33.36 13.40
CA GLY A 638 -17.60 33.74 14.79
C GLY A 638 -18.48 32.92 15.75
N LEU A 639 -18.26 33.15 17.03
CA LEU A 639 -19.05 32.61 18.14
C LEU A 639 -19.45 33.73 19.09
N ILE A 640 -20.57 33.58 19.82
CA ILE A 640 -20.88 34.48 20.94
C ILE A 640 -19.82 34.26 22.02
N ALA A 641 -19.16 35.35 22.43
CA ALA A 641 -18.21 35.38 23.53
C ALA A 641 -18.83 35.94 24.80
N MET A 642 -19.80 36.86 24.69
CA MET A 642 -20.60 37.41 25.78
C MET A 642 -21.93 37.95 25.25
N THR A 643 -23.04 37.57 25.87
CA THR A 643 -24.36 38.14 25.53
C THR A 643 -24.48 39.54 26.12
N LEU A 644 -24.70 40.52 25.26
CA LEU A 644 -24.80 41.93 25.64
C LEU A 644 -26.24 42.34 25.93
N GLY A 645 -26.41 43.29 26.86
CA GLY A 645 -27.69 43.95 27.09
C GLY A 645 -27.98 45.00 26.02
N GLU A 646 -29.22 45.47 25.96
CA GLU A 646 -29.64 46.48 24.98
C GLU A 646 -28.81 47.77 25.11
N GLY A 647 -28.08 48.10 24.05
CA GLY A 647 -27.19 49.27 23.97
C GLY A 647 -25.90 49.17 24.80
N ASP A 648 -25.48 47.97 25.19
CA ASP A 648 -24.17 47.70 25.78
C ASP A 648 -23.20 47.18 24.70
N THR A 649 -21.89 47.39 24.90
CA THR A 649 -20.84 46.97 23.96
C THR A 649 -19.69 46.30 24.70
N LEU A 650 -19.11 45.27 24.09
CA LEU A 650 -17.91 44.62 24.63
C LEU A 650 -16.68 45.49 24.31
N GLY A 651 -16.00 46.01 25.34
CA GLY A 651 -14.89 46.94 25.16
C GLY A 651 -13.50 46.29 25.27
N TRP A 652 -13.34 45.31 26.17
CA TRP A 652 -12.03 44.77 26.50
C TRP A 652 -12.06 43.26 26.71
N ALA A 653 -10.96 42.61 26.30
CA ALA A 653 -10.66 41.21 26.58
C ALA A 653 -9.20 41.09 27.01
N ARG A 654 -8.92 40.32 28.06
CA ARG A 654 -7.56 40.06 28.58
C ARG A 654 -7.39 38.59 28.97
N LEU A 655 -6.22 38.03 28.68
CA LEU A 655 -5.83 36.71 29.22
C LEU A 655 -5.37 36.88 30.66
N THR A 656 -5.72 35.89 31.47
CA THR A 656 -5.51 35.91 32.91
C THR A 656 -5.17 34.50 33.41
N SER A 657 -4.38 34.41 34.47
CA SER A 657 -3.88 33.16 35.05
C SER A 657 -4.84 32.51 36.05
N GLY A 658 -5.93 33.20 36.43
CA GLY A 658 -6.84 32.81 37.50
C GLY A 658 -6.48 33.44 38.87
N LYS A 659 -5.34 34.13 38.97
CA LYS A 659 -4.83 34.78 40.20
C LYS A 659 -4.56 36.28 40.03
N ASP A 660 -4.90 36.85 38.88
CA ASP A 660 -4.58 38.22 38.56
C ASP A 660 -5.62 39.19 39.17
N GLU A 661 -5.39 40.50 39.05
CA GLU A 661 -6.31 41.52 39.53
C GLU A 661 -6.86 42.34 38.36
N VAL A 662 -8.17 42.53 38.32
CA VAL A 662 -8.82 43.31 37.29
C VAL A 662 -9.00 44.74 37.79
N ILE A 663 -8.62 45.72 36.97
CA ILE A 663 -8.86 47.15 37.22
C ILE A 663 -9.80 47.75 36.17
N PHE A 664 -10.80 48.49 36.64
CA PHE A 664 -11.70 49.29 35.83
C PHE A 664 -11.45 50.78 36.06
N VAL A 665 -11.57 51.58 35.01
CA VAL A 665 -11.59 53.05 35.08
C VAL A 665 -12.79 53.58 34.30
N THR A 666 -13.50 54.56 34.85
CA THR A 666 -14.70 55.17 34.24
C THR A 666 -14.43 56.58 33.69
N GLU A 667 -15.32 57.08 32.83
CA GLU A 667 -15.23 58.43 32.24
C GLU A 667 -15.16 59.53 33.32
N ASN A 668 -15.93 59.36 34.39
CA ASN A 668 -15.96 60.31 35.52
C ASN A 668 -14.86 60.04 36.56
N GLY A 669 -13.81 59.28 36.20
CA GLY A 669 -12.62 59.08 37.02
C GLY A 669 -12.81 58.16 38.22
N GLN A 670 -13.83 57.30 38.22
CA GLN A 670 -13.93 56.24 39.24
C GLN A 670 -13.03 55.06 38.83
N ALA A 671 -12.34 54.48 39.80
CA ALA A 671 -11.55 53.28 39.59
C ALA A 671 -11.90 52.18 40.59
N LEU A 672 -11.91 50.93 40.15
CA LEU A 672 -12.15 49.77 40.98
C LEU A 672 -11.16 48.67 40.61
N ARG A 673 -10.40 48.18 41.60
CA ARG A 673 -9.46 47.07 41.46
C ARG A 673 -9.86 45.93 42.38
N PHE A 674 -9.90 44.70 41.88
CA PHE A 674 -10.24 43.52 42.65
C PHE A 674 -9.65 42.26 42.01
N SER A 675 -9.40 41.22 42.82
CA SER A 675 -8.95 39.93 42.28
C SER A 675 -10.00 39.27 41.40
N GLU A 676 -9.55 38.66 40.31
CA GLU A 676 -10.41 37.99 39.34
C GLU A 676 -11.13 36.76 39.93
N ASP A 677 -10.64 36.20 41.05
CA ASP A 677 -11.22 35.05 41.73
C ASP A 677 -12.66 35.30 42.22
N LYS A 678 -13.01 36.57 42.44
CA LYS A 678 -14.36 37.03 42.77
C LYS A 678 -15.34 36.91 41.60
N ILE A 679 -14.83 36.73 40.38
CA ILE A 679 -15.63 36.49 39.18
C ILE A 679 -15.64 34.98 38.91
N ARG A 680 -16.76 34.32 39.18
CA ARG A 680 -16.89 32.89 38.80
C ARG A 680 -16.71 32.73 37.29
N ALA A 681 -16.06 31.64 36.88
CA ALA A 681 -16.00 31.26 35.48
C ALA A 681 -17.42 30.94 34.98
N MET A 682 -17.75 31.37 33.77
CA MET A 682 -19.05 31.14 33.14
C MET A 682 -18.88 30.78 31.68
N GLY A 683 -19.85 30.04 31.14
CA GLY A 683 -19.88 29.72 29.72
C GLY A 683 -20.01 30.95 28.81
N ARG A 684 -19.72 30.76 27.53
CA ARG A 684 -19.65 31.85 26.54
C ARG A 684 -20.95 32.62 26.33
N SER A 685 -22.11 31.98 26.42
CA SER A 685 -23.42 32.64 26.26
C SER A 685 -23.87 33.42 27.51
N ALA A 686 -23.14 33.36 28.62
CA ALA A 686 -23.50 34.12 29.81
C ALA A 686 -23.25 35.63 29.62
N ALA A 687 -24.10 36.46 30.22
CA ALA A 687 -24.00 37.91 30.20
C ALA A 687 -23.02 38.49 31.25
N GLY A 688 -22.36 37.65 32.06
CA GLY A 688 -21.46 38.09 33.13
C GLY A 688 -22.16 38.64 34.38
N VAL A 689 -21.37 39.20 35.28
CA VAL A 689 -21.80 39.86 36.53
C VAL A 689 -21.46 41.34 36.50
N GLN A 690 -22.01 42.13 37.42
CA GLN A 690 -21.61 43.53 37.55
C GLN A 690 -20.20 43.61 38.13
N GLY A 691 -19.24 44.14 37.36
CA GLY A 691 -17.87 44.38 37.81
C GLY A 691 -17.77 45.71 38.58
N ILE A 692 -18.27 46.79 37.99
CA ILE A 692 -18.29 48.13 38.59
C ILE A 692 -19.69 48.74 38.47
N ARG A 693 -20.22 49.30 39.56
CA ARG A 693 -21.51 50.02 39.52
C ARG A 693 -21.28 51.45 39.05
N LEU A 694 -21.89 51.81 37.92
CA LEU A 694 -21.74 53.12 37.29
C LEU A 694 -22.78 54.12 37.81
N LYS A 695 -22.40 55.40 37.87
CA LYS A 695 -23.34 56.51 38.09
C LYS A 695 -24.14 56.78 36.82
N LYS A 696 -25.25 57.52 36.95
CA LYS A 696 -26.08 57.90 35.80
C LYS A 696 -25.24 58.74 34.82
N GLY A 697 -25.13 58.27 33.58
CA GLY A 697 -24.33 58.92 32.53
C GLY A 697 -22.83 58.64 32.60
N ASP A 698 -22.38 57.69 33.42
CA ASP A 698 -21.00 57.21 33.47
C ASP A 698 -20.84 55.91 32.67
N ALA A 699 -19.66 55.69 32.11
CA ALA A 699 -19.30 54.48 31.35
C ALA A 699 -17.88 54.04 31.70
N VAL A 700 -17.57 52.75 31.52
CA VAL A 700 -16.20 52.25 31.60
C VAL A 700 -15.43 52.77 30.38
N THR A 701 -14.22 53.29 30.60
CA THR A 701 -13.29 53.75 29.54
C THR A 701 -12.08 52.87 29.39
N SER A 702 -11.74 52.08 30.41
CA SER A 702 -10.62 51.15 30.35
C SER A 702 -10.82 50.00 31.32
N MET A 703 -10.40 48.81 30.89
CA MET A 703 -10.20 47.64 31.72
C MET A 703 -8.84 47.04 31.40
N ASP A 704 -8.08 46.68 32.44
CA ASP A 704 -6.83 45.94 32.31
C ASP A 704 -6.65 44.93 33.45
N VAL A 705 -5.63 44.07 33.29
CA VAL A 705 -5.27 42.99 34.23
C VAL A 705 -3.79 43.07 34.62
#